data_AF-A0ABD3M0Z3-F1
#
_entry.id   AF-A0ABD3M0Z3-F1
#
_cell.length_a   1.000
_cell.length_b   1.000
_cell.length_c   1.000
_cell.angle_alpha   90.00
_cell.angle_beta   90.00
_cell.angle_gamma   90.00
#
_symmetry.space_group_name_H-M   'P 1'
#
loop_
_entity.id
_entity.type
_entity.pdbx_description
1 polymer ?
#
loop_
_entity_poly.entity_id
_entity_poly.type
_entity_poly.pdbx_seq_one_letter_code
_entity_poly.pdbx_strand_id
1 'polypeptide(L)'
;MGDRAVSEGLARRMRGYNDDDEESPTPSPPPPSPPPFTPPKEISFRSSSSGSDYDTLPSELSTLICPPPPPNCNIFDSNHSFTTNSMASSRRAFRTAALLCALSLGMLYFSNSRYMTMMASISEEAEAAAAGEGEVSHIPSSIDWGWRSRRTKKKKTKASKKDKAKKSDDDDDDVEDDEELVVLSPEETDPEEELEKIVEVDDTTAREVVIPSAYKRCPYVIDIFELENAGITDNEFLHAKYLTQSTDMNVFYRATCLLFWKDFAAGHWGREQGRSINLDDMVLLEKAKYEDGTFMSPMSTWTWITGDQHLSNFGAWKNRGEEVVYSVNDFDQAAIYDFHLDVLRIAVSICNHGFTNGLSHSEVLEALEAFTFTYVKTVIDYVGGDKELLYELTPITSTGYLRDFLWDVLEESAQVKQLQKFTEVGIDGIRRFIRNTDTKLQDVSPDIELKIRAEMNSTRYGASMMKMGWKVRGWDDDFYTVLDVVRRVGSGIGSFGVDRYYVLLKGHDMSLEEDRANVRASVILDVKLEPESAVSRVLDQVDPQLKAWYGDIFQSEADRAAQAQRRLTSYTDPYVGFVEIDGKNFIVRQRSPYKSTFDLEKLTDPRAFSEFMEQIATATATAHSRGTVAKSPGQFKHVIKLLLAGDRNRRRWSQLVANIALNYRDQVSLDFDCFKEYISTSFPK
;
A
#
# COMPACT_ATOMS: atom_id res chain seq x y z
N MET A 1 54.83 -36.47 -19.40
CA MET A 1 54.97 -37.94 -19.24
C MET A 1 54.10 -38.30 -18.05
N GLY A 2 53.02 -39.07 -18.11
CA GLY A 2 52.50 -39.98 -19.12
C GLY A 2 51.71 -41.03 -18.35
N ASP A 3 50.49 -41.30 -18.82
CA ASP A 3 49.71 -42.53 -18.69
C ASP A 3 48.85 -42.85 -17.45
N ARG A 4 47.54 -42.65 -17.65
CA ARG A 4 46.52 -43.71 -17.80
C ARG A 4 46.86 -45.09 -17.21
N ALA A 5 46.08 -45.53 -16.24
CA ALA A 5 45.26 -46.76 -16.26
C ALA A 5 44.75 -47.02 -14.84
N VAL A 6 43.43 -47.08 -14.64
CA VAL A 6 42.70 -48.19 -13.99
C VAL A 6 41.20 -47.91 -14.23
N SER A 7 40.68 -48.51 -15.29
CA SER A 7 39.26 -48.81 -15.49
C SER A 7 39.19 -50.29 -15.88
N GLU A 8 38.13 -50.96 -15.40
CA GLU A 8 37.72 -52.35 -15.68
C GLU A 8 38.21 -53.41 -14.69
N GLY A 9 37.25 -53.96 -13.95
CA GLY A 9 37.43 -55.21 -13.23
C GLY A 9 36.38 -55.50 -12.18
N LEU A 10 35.09 -55.62 -12.55
CA LEU A 10 34.19 -56.52 -11.81
C LEU A 10 32.93 -56.86 -12.62
N ALA A 11 33.12 -57.63 -13.70
CA ALA A 11 32.08 -58.49 -14.23
C ALA A 11 32.66 -59.90 -14.39
N ARG A 12 32.27 -60.83 -13.52
CA ARG A 12 32.23 -62.26 -13.84
C ARG A 12 31.37 -63.05 -12.83
N ARG A 13 30.23 -63.51 -13.37
CA ARG A 13 29.69 -64.88 -13.29
C ARG A 13 29.10 -65.35 -11.95
N MET A 14 27.79 -65.61 -11.96
CA MET A 14 27.20 -66.92 -12.32
C MET A 14 25.87 -66.67 -13.05
N ARG A 15 25.66 -67.10 -14.31
CA ARG A 15 25.20 -68.43 -14.78
C ARG A 15 23.90 -68.86 -14.07
N GLY A 16 22.75 -69.09 -14.69
CA GLY A 16 22.33 -69.22 -16.10
C GLY A 16 21.23 -70.31 -16.18
N TYR A 17 20.18 -70.15 -17.01
CA TYR A 17 19.53 -71.22 -17.81
C TYR A 17 18.30 -70.70 -18.59
N ASN A 18 18.41 -70.85 -19.93
CA ASN A 18 17.46 -71.16 -21.03
C ASN A 18 16.13 -70.41 -21.29
N ASP A 19 16.14 -69.80 -22.49
CA ASP A 19 15.16 -69.74 -23.60
C ASP A 19 13.95 -70.70 -23.57
N ASP A 20 12.74 -70.18 -23.80
CA ASP A 20 12.02 -70.20 -25.11
C ASP A 20 10.60 -69.56 -24.97
N ASP A 21 10.08 -69.07 -26.10
CA ASP A 21 8.69 -68.69 -26.45
C ASP A 21 8.18 -67.24 -26.25
N GLU A 22 8.11 -66.56 -27.40
CA GLU A 22 7.03 -65.70 -27.94
C GLU A 22 6.01 -65.05 -26.98
N GLU A 23 6.01 -63.72 -26.91
CA GLU A 23 4.88 -62.85 -27.31
C GLU A 23 5.16 -61.38 -26.89
N SER A 24 5.09 -60.47 -27.86
CA SER A 24 5.13 -59.02 -27.65
C SER A 24 3.77 -58.50 -27.13
N PRO A 25 3.68 -57.79 -26.00
CA PRO A 25 2.45 -57.09 -25.64
C PRO A 25 2.41 -55.70 -26.30
N THR A 26 1.35 -55.47 -27.05
CA THR A 26 0.92 -54.16 -27.55
C THR A 26 0.55 -53.20 -26.40
N PRO A 27 0.69 -51.87 -26.58
CA PRO A 27 0.33 -50.90 -25.55
C PRO A 27 -1.19 -50.80 -25.37
N SER A 28 -1.63 -50.75 -24.11
CA SER A 28 -3.03 -50.56 -23.73
C SER A 28 -3.59 -49.21 -24.21
N PRO A 29 -4.88 -49.13 -24.62
CA PRO A 29 -5.51 -47.87 -25.01
C PRO A 29 -5.76 -46.96 -23.79
N PRO A 30 -5.80 -45.62 -23.97
CA PRO A 30 -6.06 -44.67 -22.89
C PRO A 30 -7.51 -44.81 -22.37
N PRO A 31 -7.78 -44.42 -21.10
CA PRO A 31 -9.11 -44.50 -20.51
C PRO A 31 -10.11 -43.54 -21.18
N PRO A 32 -11.42 -43.86 -21.18
CA PRO A 32 -12.44 -43.04 -21.81
C PRO A 32 -12.72 -41.75 -21.04
N SER A 33 -13.00 -40.69 -21.78
CA SER A 33 -13.37 -39.36 -21.29
C SER A 33 -14.64 -39.42 -20.42
N PRO A 34 -14.75 -38.58 -19.37
CA PRO A 34 -15.96 -38.50 -18.56
C PRO A 34 -17.14 -37.93 -19.36
N PRO A 35 -18.39 -38.35 -19.05
CA PRO A 35 -19.59 -37.90 -19.76
C PRO A 35 -19.94 -36.44 -19.45
N PRO A 36 -20.65 -35.75 -20.35
CA PRO A 36 -21.05 -34.36 -20.15
C PRO A 36 -22.08 -34.22 -19.02
N PHE A 37 -21.89 -33.17 -18.23
CA PHE A 37 -22.76 -32.80 -17.10
C PHE A 37 -24.17 -32.44 -17.60
N THR A 38 -25.19 -33.09 -17.05
CA THR A 38 -26.60 -32.76 -17.29
C THR A 38 -27.16 -32.08 -16.03
N PRO A 39 -27.70 -30.86 -16.10
CA PRO A 39 -28.28 -30.20 -14.94
C PRO A 39 -29.60 -30.87 -14.52
N PRO A 40 -29.92 -30.94 -13.21
CA PRO A 40 -31.14 -31.56 -12.73
C PRO A 40 -32.39 -30.72 -13.04
N LYS A 41 -33.50 -31.43 -13.28
CA LYS A 41 -34.84 -30.93 -13.60
C LYS A 41 -35.42 -30.06 -12.49
N GLU A 42 -36.07 -28.96 -12.90
CA GLU A 42 -36.91 -28.11 -12.06
C GLU A 42 -37.96 -28.93 -11.29
N ILE A 43 -37.98 -28.79 -9.97
CA ILE A 43 -39.07 -29.22 -9.10
C ILE A 43 -39.97 -28.01 -8.90
N SER A 44 -41.20 -28.09 -9.42
CA SER A 44 -42.23 -27.08 -9.19
C SER A 44 -42.86 -27.27 -7.81
N PHE A 45 -42.74 -26.28 -6.93
CA PHE A 45 -43.55 -26.17 -5.73
C PHE A 45 -44.68 -25.18 -5.98
N ARG A 46 -45.92 -25.68 -5.90
CA ARG A 46 -47.15 -24.88 -5.84
C ARG A 46 -47.17 -24.10 -4.53
N SER A 47 -47.38 -22.80 -4.62
CA SER A 47 -47.67 -21.91 -3.50
C SER A 47 -49.07 -22.17 -2.95
N SER A 48 -49.17 -22.40 -1.64
CA SER A 48 -50.39 -22.21 -0.86
C SER A 48 -50.26 -20.89 -0.09
N SER A 49 -51.23 -20.00 -0.32
CA SER A 49 -51.40 -18.68 0.28
C SER A 49 -51.73 -18.72 1.77
N SER A 50 -51.02 -17.93 2.57
CA SER A 50 -51.57 -17.13 3.69
C SER A 50 -50.50 -16.15 4.17
N GLY A 51 -50.80 -14.85 4.08
CA GLY A 51 -49.82 -13.77 4.18
C GLY A 51 -49.47 -13.30 5.59
N SER A 52 -48.40 -12.51 5.63
CA SER A 52 -48.22 -11.32 6.47
C SER A 52 -46.96 -10.59 6.00
N ASP A 53 -47.08 -9.27 5.90
CA ASP A 53 -46.16 -8.30 5.31
C ASP A 53 -44.71 -8.35 5.80
N TYR A 54 -43.75 -8.36 4.87
CA TYR A 54 -42.47 -7.62 4.90
C TYR A 54 -41.92 -7.56 3.46
N ASP A 55 -41.90 -6.34 2.90
CA ASP A 55 -41.46 -6.04 1.54
C ASP A 55 -39.92 -6.09 1.39
N THR A 56 -39.50 -6.90 0.41
CA THR A 56 -38.40 -6.73 -0.57
C THR A 56 -36.99 -6.31 -0.12
N LEU A 57 -36.08 -7.30 -0.11
CA LEU A 57 -34.63 -7.13 -0.33
C LEU A 57 -34.32 -6.99 -1.84
N PRO A 58 -33.37 -6.15 -2.28
CA PRO A 58 -32.85 -6.19 -3.64
C PRO A 58 -31.74 -7.24 -3.79
N SER A 59 -31.67 -7.81 -4.99
CA SER A 59 -30.78 -8.89 -5.46
C SER A 59 -29.30 -8.50 -5.64
N GLU A 60 -28.71 -7.69 -4.75
CA GLU A 60 -27.38 -7.08 -4.98
C GLU A 60 -26.18 -7.83 -4.37
N LEU A 61 -26.40 -8.91 -3.61
CA LEU A 61 -25.30 -9.73 -3.08
C LEU A 61 -24.62 -10.62 -4.14
N SER A 62 -25.19 -10.76 -5.35
CA SER A 62 -24.67 -11.68 -6.38
C SER A 62 -23.69 -11.06 -7.38
N THR A 63 -23.38 -9.76 -7.30
CA THR A 63 -22.49 -9.06 -8.26
C THR A 63 -21.08 -8.77 -7.73
N LEU A 64 -20.75 -9.19 -6.50
CA LEU A 64 -19.40 -9.10 -5.92
C LEU A 64 -18.49 -10.30 -6.24
N ILE A 65 -18.62 -10.86 -7.45
CA ILE A 65 -17.67 -11.87 -7.94
C ILE A 65 -16.40 -11.14 -8.39
N CYS A 66 -15.27 -11.45 -7.74
CA CYS A 66 -13.95 -10.93 -8.09
C CYS A 66 -13.73 -10.91 -9.62
N PRO A 67 -13.38 -9.76 -10.22
CA PRO A 67 -12.96 -9.77 -11.61
C PRO A 67 -11.57 -10.44 -11.71
N PRO A 68 -11.31 -11.23 -12.77
CA PRO A 68 -9.94 -11.60 -13.12
C PRO A 68 -9.10 -10.33 -13.40
N PRO A 69 -7.77 -10.38 -13.24
CA PRO A 69 -6.91 -9.23 -13.47
C PRO A 69 -7.08 -8.66 -14.89
N PRO A 70 -6.86 -7.34 -15.10
CA PRO A 70 -7.09 -6.71 -16.38
C PRO A 70 -6.22 -7.34 -17.47
N PRO A 71 -6.75 -7.58 -18.68
CA PRO A 71 -5.94 -8.01 -19.80
C PRO A 71 -5.15 -6.80 -20.30
N ASN A 72 -3.82 -6.84 -20.19
CA ASN A 72 -2.98 -5.90 -20.92
C ASN A 72 -2.63 -6.45 -22.30
N CYS A 73 -2.81 -5.57 -23.28
CA CYS A 73 -2.44 -5.66 -24.67
C CYS A 73 -1.14 -6.44 -24.90
N ASN A 74 -1.27 -7.66 -25.42
CA ASN A 74 -0.25 -8.29 -26.24
C ASN A 74 -0.77 -8.33 -27.68
N ILE A 75 -0.35 -7.35 -28.47
CA ILE A 75 -0.22 -7.54 -29.91
C ILE A 75 0.90 -8.56 -30.05
N PHE A 76 0.53 -9.82 -30.26
CA PHE A 76 1.18 -10.81 -31.11
C PHE A 76 0.52 -12.13 -30.76
N ASP A 77 -0.46 -12.54 -31.56
CA ASP A 77 -0.66 -13.96 -31.76
C ASP A 77 -0.83 -14.27 -33.24
N SER A 78 -0.01 -15.22 -33.64
CA SER A 78 0.14 -15.78 -34.97
C SER A 78 -0.96 -16.79 -35.23
N ASN A 79 -1.73 -16.57 -36.31
CA ASN A 79 -2.21 -17.56 -37.27
C ASN A 79 -3.59 -17.15 -37.80
N HIS A 80 -3.62 -16.50 -38.97
CA HIS A 80 -4.56 -16.87 -40.03
C HIS A 80 -4.03 -16.39 -41.38
N SER A 81 -3.82 -17.36 -42.26
CA SER A 81 -3.57 -17.19 -43.68
C SER A 81 -4.74 -16.47 -44.36
N PHE A 82 -4.48 -15.45 -45.19
CA PHE A 82 -5.01 -15.30 -46.56
C PHE A 82 -4.38 -14.09 -47.29
N THR A 83 -3.67 -14.40 -48.38
CA THR A 83 -3.53 -13.70 -49.67
C THR A 83 -3.15 -12.21 -49.77
N THR A 84 -1.93 -12.02 -50.27
CA THR A 84 -1.43 -10.99 -51.22
C THR A 84 -2.40 -9.93 -51.77
N ASN A 85 -2.21 -8.65 -51.40
CA ASN A 85 -1.76 -7.58 -52.32
C ASN A 85 -1.71 -6.20 -51.62
N SER A 86 -0.75 -5.37 -52.05
CA SER A 86 -0.50 -3.96 -51.67
C SER A 86 0.59 -3.69 -50.63
N MET A 87 1.84 -4.01 -50.99
CA MET A 87 3.03 -3.35 -50.46
C MET A 87 3.47 -2.23 -51.42
N ALA A 88 3.21 -0.97 -51.09
CA ALA A 88 3.95 0.16 -51.70
C ALA A 88 3.98 1.47 -50.87
N SER A 89 3.21 1.63 -49.79
CA SER A 89 3.15 2.89 -49.02
C SER A 89 3.86 2.89 -47.65
N SER A 90 4.23 1.72 -47.08
CA SER A 90 4.71 1.66 -45.68
C SER A 90 6.24 1.70 -45.49
N ARG A 91 7.04 1.84 -46.55
CA ARG A 91 8.52 1.89 -46.41
C ARG A 91 9.08 3.29 -46.11
N ARG A 92 8.30 4.36 -46.29
CA ARG A 92 8.73 5.74 -45.95
C ARG A 92 8.45 6.09 -44.49
N ALA A 93 7.35 5.62 -43.90
CA ALA A 93 7.00 5.89 -42.51
C ALA A 93 7.92 5.20 -41.49
N PHE A 94 8.39 3.98 -41.78
CA PHE A 94 9.28 3.23 -40.89
C PHE A 94 10.70 3.81 -40.79
N ARG A 95 11.18 4.49 -41.84
CA ARG A 95 12.51 5.13 -41.83
C ARG A 95 12.51 6.44 -41.04
N THR A 96 11.38 7.17 -40.99
CA THR A 96 11.27 8.43 -40.23
C THR A 96 11.11 8.17 -38.73
N ALA A 97 10.38 7.12 -38.33
CA ALA A 97 10.21 6.74 -36.92
C ALA A 97 11.50 6.18 -36.29
N ALA A 98 12.29 5.39 -37.03
CA ALA A 98 13.58 4.88 -36.57
C ALA A 98 14.63 5.99 -36.38
N LEU A 99 14.61 7.04 -37.22
CA LEU A 99 15.51 8.19 -37.10
C LEU A 99 15.19 9.06 -35.86
N LEU A 100 13.89 9.22 -35.54
CA LEU A 100 13.43 9.98 -34.37
C LEU A 100 13.71 9.28 -33.03
N CYS A 101 13.63 7.95 -32.99
CA CYS A 101 14.05 7.15 -31.81
C CYS A 101 15.57 7.15 -31.61
N ALA A 102 16.37 7.11 -32.68
CA ALA A 102 17.82 7.18 -32.57
C ALA A 102 18.33 8.55 -32.08
N LEU A 103 17.65 9.64 -32.43
CA LEU A 103 17.99 10.99 -31.99
C LEU A 103 17.61 11.26 -30.52
N SER A 104 16.56 10.60 -30.00
CA SER A 104 16.14 10.74 -28.60
C SER A 104 16.98 9.87 -27.65
N LEU A 105 17.42 8.68 -28.07
CA LEU A 105 18.39 7.86 -27.33
C LEU A 105 19.80 8.50 -27.30
N GLY A 106 20.20 9.21 -28.36
CA GLY A 106 21.47 9.94 -28.41
C GLY A 106 21.56 11.13 -27.43
N MET A 107 20.44 11.84 -27.19
CA MET A 107 20.42 12.97 -26.25
C MET A 107 20.44 12.55 -24.77
N LEU A 108 19.89 11.39 -24.42
CA LEU A 108 20.00 10.84 -23.06
C LEU A 108 21.42 10.34 -22.74
N TYR A 109 22.13 9.76 -23.72
CA TYR A 109 23.51 9.29 -23.53
C TYR A 109 24.52 10.44 -23.41
N PHE A 110 24.29 11.56 -24.11
CA PHE A 110 25.15 12.76 -24.02
C PHE A 110 24.97 13.56 -22.72
N SER A 111 23.82 13.46 -22.05
CA SER A 111 23.56 14.16 -20.79
C SER A 111 24.19 13.45 -19.58
N ASN A 112 24.30 12.11 -19.61
CA ASN A 112 24.97 11.34 -18.54
C ASN A 112 26.50 11.33 -18.66
N SER A 113 27.07 11.41 -19.87
CA SER A 113 28.52 11.42 -20.06
C SER A 113 29.18 12.72 -19.57
N ARG A 114 28.50 13.87 -19.64
CA ARG A 114 29.04 15.15 -19.14
C ARG A 114 29.04 15.28 -17.61
N TYR A 115 28.18 14.56 -16.90
CA TYR A 115 28.15 14.57 -15.44
C TYR A 115 29.27 13.74 -14.81
N MET A 116 29.67 12.62 -15.43
CA MET A 116 30.81 11.83 -14.96
C MET A 116 32.17 12.51 -15.21
N THR A 117 32.34 13.25 -16.30
CA THR A 117 33.60 13.97 -16.58
C THR A 117 33.77 15.21 -15.69
N MET A 118 32.69 15.80 -15.19
CA MET A 118 32.73 16.97 -14.30
C MET A 118 33.02 16.60 -12.83
N MET A 119 32.68 15.38 -12.40
CA MET A 119 33.03 14.87 -11.06
C MET A 119 34.46 14.32 -11.00
N ALA A 120 35.01 13.83 -12.12
CA ALA A 120 36.40 13.39 -12.21
C ALA A 120 37.41 14.56 -12.21
N SER A 121 37.04 15.75 -12.71
CA SER A 121 37.93 16.92 -12.68
C SER A 121 37.89 17.71 -11.36
N ILE A 122 37.01 17.35 -10.42
CA ILE A 122 36.93 17.98 -9.10
C ILE A 122 37.66 17.13 -8.05
N SER A 123 37.98 15.85 -8.33
CA SER A 123 38.81 15.02 -7.45
C SER A 123 40.31 15.10 -7.73
N GLU A 124 40.76 15.51 -8.92
CA GLU A 124 42.20 15.67 -9.23
C GLU A 124 42.80 17.03 -8.81
N GLU A 125 41.98 18.07 -8.58
CA GLU A 125 42.46 19.38 -8.05
C GLU A 125 42.42 19.48 -6.51
N ALA A 126 41.78 18.53 -5.83
CA ALA A 126 41.72 18.50 -4.35
C ALA A 126 42.87 17.71 -3.70
N GLU A 127 43.59 16.85 -4.45
CA GLU A 127 44.73 16.07 -3.95
C GLU A 127 46.11 16.71 -4.19
N ALA A 128 46.19 17.83 -4.92
CA ALA A 128 47.44 18.56 -5.18
C ALA A 128 47.70 19.73 -4.20
N ALA A 129 46.79 20.03 -3.27
CA ALA A 129 46.89 21.19 -2.35
C ALA A 129 47.21 20.82 -0.88
N ALA A 130 47.52 19.56 -0.58
CA ALA A 130 47.80 19.08 0.77
C ALA A 130 49.20 18.45 0.92
N ALA A 131 50.26 19.15 0.49
CA ALA A 131 51.64 18.87 0.92
C ALA A 131 52.59 20.07 0.68
N GLY A 132 53.21 20.58 1.75
CA GLY A 132 54.38 21.49 1.72
C GLY A 132 54.05 22.97 1.93
N GLU A 133 54.01 23.47 3.17
CA GLU A 133 55.14 24.10 3.90
C GLU A 133 55.64 25.44 3.32
N GLY A 134 55.49 26.54 4.09
CA GLY A 134 56.17 27.82 3.81
C GLY A 134 55.50 29.05 4.44
N GLU A 135 56.17 29.63 5.42
CA GLU A 135 55.73 30.63 6.41
C GLU A 135 56.07 32.10 6.00
N VAL A 136 55.49 33.10 6.71
CA VAL A 136 55.93 34.53 6.86
C VAL A 136 55.42 35.52 5.77
N SER A 137 54.85 36.74 5.96
CA SER A 137 54.47 37.63 7.08
C SER A 137 53.64 38.87 6.61
N HIS A 138 52.92 39.49 7.56
CA HIS A 138 52.57 40.93 7.76
C HIS A 138 51.61 41.79 6.87
N ILE A 139 50.39 42.06 7.39
CA ILE A 139 49.69 43.36 7.76
C ILE A 139 49.45 44.46 6.65
N PRO A 140 48.41 45.39 6.62
CA PRO A 140 47.22 45.67 7.49
C PRO A 140 45.83 45.98 6.80
N SER A 141 44.78 46.02 7.66
CA SER A 141 43.56 46.89 7.74
C SER A 141 42.76 47.43 6.52
N SER A 142 41.44 47.19 6.59
CA SER A 142 40.28 48.00 6.14
C SER A 142 40.04 48.29 4.64
N ILE A 143 38.86 47.92 4.11
CA ILE A 143 37.80 48.83 3.59
C ILE A 143 36.62 48.00 3.03
N ASP A 144 35.44 48.58 3.19
CA ASP A 144 34.07 48.14 2.96
C ASP A 144 33.60 48.31 1.48
N TRP A 145 32.41 47.74 1.18
CA TRP A 145 31.53 47.86 -0.01
C TRP A 145 31.89 47.03 -1.27
N GLY A 146 30.95 46.39 -1.97
CA GLY A 146 29.49 46.40 -1.88
C GLY A 146 28.86 45.56 -3.01
N TRP A 147 27.73 44.93 -2.69
CA TRP A 147 26.86 44.19 -3.60
C TRP A 147 26.09 45.15 -4.54
N ARG A 148 26.09 44.87 -5.84
CA ARG A 148 25.23 45.53 -6.83
C ARG A 148 23.96 44.71 -7.08
N SER A 149 22.83 45.18 -6.54
CA SER A 149 21.50 44.91 -7.10
C SER A 149 21.11 46.06 -8.05
N ARG A 150 20.55 45.74 -9.22
CA ARG A 150 19.89 46.74 -10.08
C ARG A 150 18.38 46.68 -9.84
N ARG A 151 17.88 47.75 -9.24
CA ARG A 151 16.48 48.20 -9.23
C ARG A 151 16.21 49.07 -10.47
N THR A 152 14.99 49.02 -10.98
CA THR A 152 14.30 50.21 -11.50
C THR A 152 12.94 50.36 -10.82
N LYS A 153 12.87 51.40 -9.98
CA LYS A 153 11.66 52.10 -9.47
C LYS A 153 11.15 53.02 -10.61
N LYS A 154 9.91 53.49 -10.73
CA LYS A 154 8.96 54.21 -9.83
C LYS A 154 7.80 54.64 -10.79
N LYS A 155 6.53 54.84 -10.41
CA LYS A 155 6.00 55.90 -9.51
C LYS A 155 4.45 55.78 -9.48
N LYS A 156 3.86 55.99 -8.29
CA LYS A 156 2.43 56.28 -8.05
C LYS A 156 2.10 57.73 -8.42
N THR A 157 0.84 58.02 -8.79
CA THR A 157 0.00 59.06 -8.13
C THR A 157 -1.50 58.97 -8.49
N LYS A 158 -2.32 59.39 -7.52
CA LYS A 158 -3.79 59.37 -7.35
C LYS A 158 -4.60 60.25 -8.34
N ALA A 159 -5.88 59.89 -8.55
CA ALA A 159 -7.10 60.65 -8.14
C ALA A 159 -8.24 60.77 -9.20
N SER A 160 -9.43 60.28 -8.82
CA SER A 160 -10.75 60.96 -8.87
C SER A 160 -11.44 61.37 -10.21
N LYS A 161 -12.70 60.89 -10.32
CA LYS A 161 -13.95 61.54 -10.80
C LYS A 161 -14.31 61.56 -12.31
N LYS A 162 -15.46 60.90 -12.56
CA LYS A 162 -16.72 61.39 -13.16
C LYS A 162 -16.83 61.78 -14.65
N ASP A 163 -17.85 61.14 -15.23
CA ASP A 163 -18.94 61.70 -16.04
C ASP A 163 -18.71 62.13 -17.50
N LYS A 164 -19.69 61.69 -18.33
CA LYS A 164 -20.19 62.19 -19.62
C LYS A 164 -19.40 61.76 -20.88
N ALA A 165 -19.96 60.95 -21.77
CA ALA A 165 -21.16 61.10 -22.61
C ALA A 165 -20.92 61.84 -23.93
N LYS A 166 -21.31 61.12 -25.01
CA LYS A 166 -22.03 61.57 -26.22
C LYS A 166 -21.24 62.00 -27.46
N LYS A 167 -21.79 61.52 -28.59
CA LYS A 167 -21.78 62.04 -29.97
C LYS A 167 -20.51 61.77 -30.78
N SER A 168 -20.56 61.52 -32.09
CA SER A 168 -21.61 61.60 -33.13
C SER A 168 -20.99 61.00 -34.40
N ASP A 169 -21.79 60.27 -35.18
CA ASP A 169 -22.20 60.58 -36.57
C ASP A 169 -21.04 60.49 -37.60
N ASP A 170 -21.13 59.54 -38.52
CA ASP A 170 -21.44 59.83 -39.94
C ASP A 170 -21.37 58.55 -40.80
N ASP A 171 -22.41 58.41 -41.62
CA ASP A 171 -22.68 57.40 -42.64
C ASP A 171 -21.78 57.58 -43.89
N ASP A 172 -21.53 56.49 -44.64
CA ASP A 172 -21.81 56.40 -46.09
C ASP A 172 -21.25 55.08 -46.68
N ASP A 173 -22.19 54.28 -47.21
CA ASP A 173 -22.22 53.46 -48.43
C ASP A 173 -20.93 52.81 -49.00
N ASP A 174 -20.96 51.48 -49.18
CA ASP A 174 -21.18 50.86 -50.50
C ASP A 174 -21.24 49.32 -50.45
N VAL A 175 -22.12 48.78 -51.28
CA VAL A 175 -22.49 47.36 -51.46
C VAL A 175 -21.52 46.68 -52.42
N GLU A 176 -21.11 45.44 -52.14
CA GLU A 176 -21.05 44.37 -53.15
C GLU A 176 -20.93 42.99 -52.49
N ASP A 177 -21.84 42.10 -52.92
CA ASP A 177 -21.99 40.71 -52.50
C ASP A 177 -20.84 39.84 -53.00
N ASP A 178 -20.25 39.03 -52.12
CA ASP A 178 -19.56 37.80 -52.50
C ASP A 178 -19.99 36.68 -51.54
N GLU A 179 -20.57 35.63 -52.12
CA GLU A 179 -21.04 34.41 -51.45
C GLU A 179 -19.87 33.67 -50.77
N GLU A 180 -19.84 33.63 -49.44
CA GLU A 180 -18.88 32.81 -48.70
C GLU A 180 -19.57 31.72 -47.86
N LEU A 181 -19.05 30.50 -48.03
CA LEU A 181 -19.45 29.25 -47.40
C LEU A 181 -19.66 29.37 -45.88
N VAL A 182 -20.87 29.02 -45.41
CA VAL A 182 -21.13 28.79 -43.99
C VAL A 182 -20.42 27.51 -43.53
N VAL A 183 -19.21 27.66 -42.99
CA VAL A 183 -18.62 26.67 -42.08
C VAL A 183 -19.17 26.98 -40.69
N LEU A 184 -20.09 26.15 -40.21
CA LEU A 184 -20.53 26.18 -38.81
C LEU A 184 -19.32 25.85 -37.94
N SER A 185 -18.75 26.86 -37.29
CA SER A 185 -17.84 26.67 -36.16
C SER A 185 -18.61 25.96 -35.04
N PRO A 186 -18.09 24.88 -34.44
CA PRO A 186 -18.65 24.39 -33.20
C PRO A 186 -18.48 25.51 -32.16
N GLU A 187 -19.57 25.89 -31.49
CA GLU A 187 -19.47 26.65 -30.24
C GLU A 187 -18.57 25.84 -29.30
N GLU A 188 -17.34 26.34 -29.08
CA GLU A 188 -16.50 25.91 -27.97
C GLU A 188 -17.24 26.29 -26.69
N THR A 189 -18.01 25.34 -26.18
CA THR A 189 -18.48 25.37 -24.81
C THR A 189 -17.25 25.11 -23.93
N ASP A 190 -16.95 26.07 -23.06
CA ASP A 190 -15.89 25.94 -22.08
C ASP A 190 -16.20 24.73 -21.18
N PRO A 191 -15.35 23.69 -21.12
CA PRO A 191 -15.59 22.52 -20.28
C PRO A 191 -15.64 22.86 -18.79
N GLU A 192 -15.23 24.07 -18.36
CA GLU A 192 -15.44 24.56 -16.99
C GLU A 192 -16.91 24.96 -16.71
N GLU A 193 -17.70 25.36 -17.71
CA GLU A 193 -19.08 25.85 -17.50
C GLU A 193 -20.11 24.71 -17.40
N GLU A 194 -19.86 23.54 -18.02
CA GLU A 194 -20.70 22.34 -17.83
C GLU A 194 -20.49 21.66 -16.46
N LEU A 195 -19.38 21.96 -15.78
CA LEU A 195 -19.05 21.39 -14.46
C LEU A 195 -19.83 22.04 -13.29
N GLU A 196 -20.54 23.14 -13.51
CA GLU A 196 -21.34 23.79 -12.46
C GLU A 196 -22.74 23.19 -12.28
N LYS A 197 -23.18 22.25 -13.12
CA LYS A 197 -24.40 21.47 -12.87
C LYS A 197 -24.13 20.31 -11.89
N ILE A 198 -23.44 20.58 -10.79
CA ILE A 198 -23.47 19.70 -9.63
C ILE A 198 -24.84 19.90 -9.00
N VAL A 199 -25.58 18.79 -8.85
CA VAL A 199 -26.87 18.75 -8.16
C VAL A 199 -26.74 19.53 -6.84
N GLU A 200 -27.41 20.67 -6.74
CA GLU A 200 -27.61 21.36 -5.47
C GLU A 200 -28.34 20.39 -4.55
N VAL A 201 -27.61 19.76 -3.63
CA VAL A 201 -28.21 19.00 -2.54
C VAL A 201 -28.81 20.02 -1.59
N ASP A 202 -30.14 20.07 -1.55
CA ASP A 202 -30.94 20.90 -0.64
C ASP A 202 -30.47 20.73 0.81
N ASP A 203 -29.81 21.77 1.33
CA ASP A 203 -29.09 21.85 2.62
C ASP A 203 -30.03 22.01 3.83
N THR A 204 -31.36 21.96 3.63
CA THR A 204 -32.33 22.09 4.72
C THR A 204 -32.51 20.80 5.54
N THR A 205 -31.85 19.70 5.17
CA THR A 205 -32.03 18.37 5.78
C THR A 205 -30.77 17.75 6.38
N ALA A 206 -29.61 18.41 6.26
CA ALA A 206 -28.36 17.80 6.70
C ALA A 206 -28.35 17.59 8.22
N ARG A 207 -28.43 16.33 8.66
CA ARG A 207 -28.43 15.96 10.08
C ARG A 207 -27.20 16.56 10.76
N GLU A 208 -27.43 17.25 11.87
CA GLU A 208 -26.35 17.73 12.72
C GLU A 208 -25.67 16.50 13.36
N VAL A 209 -24.41 16.24 12.98
CA VAL A 209 -23.63 15.14 13.55
C VAL A 209 -23.24 15.52 14.96
N VAL A 210 -23.88 14.90 15.94
CA VAL A 210 -23.62 15.19 17.36
C VAL A 210 -22.44 14.34 17.84
N ILE A 211 -21.29 14.98 18.00
CA ILE A 211 -20.06 14.30 18.45
C ILE A 211 -20.18 13.97 19.96
N PRO A 212 -19.95 12.71 20.38
CA PRO A 212 -19.93 12.33 21.78
C PRO A 212 -18.83 13.06 22.55
N SER A 213 -19.09 13.38 23.82
CA SER A 213 -18.05 13.89 24.71
C SER A 213 -17.20 12.73 25.24
N ALA A 214 -15.89 12.91 25.31
CA ALA A 214 -14.99 11.95 25.94
C ALA A 214 -15.39 11.71 27.42
N TYR A 215 -15.38 10.45 27.87
CA TYR A 215 -15.69 10.09 29.25
C TYR A 215 -14.87 8.89 29.73
N LYS A 216 -14.60 8.81 31.03
CA LYS A 216 -13.79 7.73 31.61
C LYS A 216 -14.61 6.43 31.62
N ARG A 217 -14.10 5.38 30.96
CA ARG A 217 -14.79 4.08 30.75
C ARG A 217 -13.91 2.87 31.05
N CYS A 218 -13.20 2.89 32.19
CA CYS A 218 -12.15 1.90 32.48
C CYS A 218 -12.60 0.43 32.42
N PRO A 219 -13.77 0.02 32.96
CA PRO A 219 -14.20 -1.38 32.87
C PRO A 219 -14.27 -1.85 31.41
N TYR A 220 -14.87 -1.05 30.53
CA TYR A 220 -14.95 -1.35 29.11
C TYR A 220 -13.57 -1.51 28.45
N VAL A 221 -12.64 -0.60 28.74
CA VAL A 221 -11.27 -0.68 28.17
C VAL A 221 -10.58 -1.96 28.64
N ILE A 222 -10.61 -2.23 29.96
CA ILE A 222 -9.96 -3.40 30.55
C ILE A 222 -10.56 -4.69 30.01
N ASP A 223 -11.89 -4.79 29.92
CA ASP A 223 -12.59 -5.95 29.38
C ASP A 223 -12.15 -6.26 27.94
N ILE A 224 -11.96 -5.23 27.11
CA ILE A 224 -11.45 -5.41 25.74
C ILE A 224 -10.02 -5.94 25.73
N PHE A 225 -9.13 -5.42 26.58
CA PHE A 225 -7.75 -5.91 26.69
C PHE A 225 -7.70 -7.35 27.19
N GLU A 226 -8.47 -7.67 28.23
CA GLU A 226 -8.53 -9.03 28.76
C GLU A 226 -9.11 -10.00 27.73
N LEU A 227 -10.16 -9.61 27.01
CA LEU A 227 -10.74 -10.40 25.92
C LEU A 227 -9.74 -10.64 24.79
N GLU A 228 -9.01 -9.59 24.37
CA GLU A 228 -8.05 -9.69 23.28
C GLU A 228 -6.88 -10.62 23.63
N ASN A 229 -6.50 -10.68 24.90
CA ASN A 229 -5.34 -11.43 25.38
C ASN A 229 -5.70 -12.70 26.16
N ALA A 230 -6.98 -13.09 26.23
CA ALA A 230 -7.45 -14.25 26.99
C ALA A 230 -6.78 -15.58 26.58
N GLY A 231 -6.32 -15.68 25.33
CA GLY A 231 -5.60 -16.86 24.82
C GLY A 231 -4.11 -16.91 25.18
N ILE A 232 -3.56 -15.87 25.80
CA ILE A 232 -2.14 -15.76 26.13
C ILE A 232 -1.91 -16.35 27.52
N THR A 233 -1.19 -17.47 27.58
CA THR A 233 -0.93 -18.21 28.83
C THR A 233 0.41 -17.85 29.50
N ASP A 234 1.28 -17.15 28.77
CA ASP A 234 2.56 -16.66 29.29
C ASP A 234 2.35 -15.32 30.00
N ASN A 235 2.31 -15.37 31.34
CA ASN A 235 2.04 -14.20 32.18
C ASN A 235 3.20 -13.18 32.19
N GLU A 236 4.46 -13.63 32.12
CA GLU A 236 5.62 -12.71 32.05
C GLU A 236 5.60 -11.95 30.73
N PHE A 237 5.27 -12.66 29.66
CA PHE A 237 5.04 -12.09 28.35
C PHE A 237 3.91 -11.05 28.38
N LEU A 238 2.76 -11.39 28.98
CA LEU A 238 1.60 -10.51 29.01
C LEU A 238 1.92 -9.23 29.81
N HIS A 239 2.64 -9.39 30.92
CA HIS A 239 3.16 -8.29 31.72
C HIS A 239 4.08 -7.37 30.91
N ALA A 240 5.06 -7.92 30.19
CA ALA A 240 5.99 -7.14 29.37
C ALA A 240 5.27 -6.40 28.23
N LYS A 241 4.29 -7.05 27.58
CA LYS A 241 3.44 -6.46 26.54
C LYS A 241 2.67 -5.26 27.10
N TYR A 242 1.96 -5.44 28.21
CA TYR A 242 1.18 -4.38 28.83
C TYR A 242 2.02 -3.24 29.38
N LEU A 243 3.16 -3.53 30.00
CA LEU A 243 4.11 -2.50 30.42
C LEU A 243 4.55 -1.64 29.24
N THR A 244 4.87 -2.25 28.10
CA THR A 244 5.25 -1.52 26.89
C THR A 244 4.09 -0.67 26.36
N GLN A 245 2.86 -1.21 26.33
CA GLN A 245 1.68 -0.46 25.89
C GLN A 245 1.31 0.69 26.83
N SER A 246 1.72 0.62 28.11
CA SER A 246 1.48 1.65 29.11
C SER A 246 2.47 2.83 29.07
N THR A 247 3.52 2.76 28.25
CA THR A 247 4.60 3.78 28.27
C THR A 247 4.20 5.09 27.62
N ASP A 248 3.40 5.02 26.55
CA ASP A 248 3.08 6.17 25.72
C ASP A 248 1.70 5.99 25.08
N MET A 249 0.97 7.10 24.92
CA MET A 249 -0.40 7.09 24.40
C MET A 249 -0.44 6.70 22.92
N ASN A 250 0.60 7.03 22.12
CA ASN A 250 0.66 6.56 20.74
C ASN A 250 0.89 5.05 20.69
N VAL A 251 1.75 4.51 21.55
CA VAL A 251 1.95 3.05 21.67
C VAL A 251 0.65 2.36 22.08
N PHE A 252 -0.08 2.91 23.06
CA PHE A 252 -1.40 2.43 23.46
C PHE A 252 -2.39 2.45 22.29
N TYR A 253 -2.53 3.59 21.62
CA TYR A 253 -3.50 3.76 20.52
C TYR A 253 -3.26 2.79 19.35
N ARG A 254 -1.99 2.50 19.06
CA ARG A 254 -1.60 1.49 18.07
C ARG A 254 -1.92 0.07 18.51
N ALA A 255 -1.84 -0.20 19.81
CA ALA A 255 -2.17 -1.49 20.39
C ALA A 255 -3.67 -1.74 20.53
N THR A 256 -4.53 -0.71 20.46
CA THR A 256 -5.98 -0.81 20.70
C THR A 256 -6.81 -0.70 19.42
N CYS A 257 -6.38 -1.32 18.33
CA CYS A 257 -7.12 -1.31 17.06
C CYS A 257 -8.57 -1.83 17.24
N LEU A 258 -8.76 -2.90 18.02
CA LEU A 258 -10.08 -3.48 18.30
C LEU A 258 -11.03 -2.50 18.99
N LEU A 259 -10.51 -1.66 19.90
CA LEU A 259 -11.32 -0.65 20.59
C LEU A 259 -11.88 0.37 19.59
N PHE A 260 -11.04 0.84 18.66
CA PHE A 260 -11.43 1.77 17.60
C PHE A 260 -12.51 1.16 16.68
N TRP A 261 -12.32 -0.10 16.27
CA TRP A 261 -13.31 -0.79 15.44
C TRP A 261 -14.66 -0.98 16.14
N LYS A 262 -14.68 -1.36 17.42
CA LYS A 262 -15.93 -1.44 18.19
C LYS A 262 -16.61 -0.08 18.31
N ASP A 263 -15.83 0.97 18.51
CA ASP A 263 -16.34 2.31 18.70
C ASP A 263 -16.98 2.90 17.45
N PHE A 264 -16.33 2.77 16.28
CA PHE A 264 -16.79 3.37 15.03
C PHE A 264 -17.60 2.42 14.14
N ALA A 265 -17.17 1.17 13.96
CA ALA A 265 -17.87 0.23 13.09
C ALA A 265 -19.13 -0.34 13.78
N ALA A 266 -19.03 -0.72 15.05
CA ALA A 266 -20.18 -1.21 15.82
C ALA A 266 -20.96 -0.10 16.55
N GLY A 267 -20.53 1.17 16.46
CA GLY A 267 -21.23 2.31 17.05
C GLY A 267 -21.33 2.23 18.58
N HIS A 268 -20.21 1.95 19.25
CA HIS A 268 -20.15 1.88 20.71
C HIS A 268 -19.74 3.22 21.34
N TRP A 269 -19.03 4.08 20.61
CA TRP A 269 -18.56 5.34 21.18
C TRP A 269 -19.72 6.31 21.42
N GLY A 270 -19.94 6.66 22.68
CA GLY A 270 -21.01 7.56 23.12
C GLY A 270 -22.40 6.91 23.24
N ARG A 271 -22.56 5.61 22.95
CA ARG A 271 -23.86 4.91 23.03
C ARG A 271 -24.57 5.12 24.38
N GLU A 272 -23.83 5.11 25.48
CA GLU A 272 -24.34 5.36 26.84
C GLU A 272 -24.86 6.80 27.04
N GLN A 273 -24.35 7.75 26.25
CA GLN A 273 -24.79 9.15 26.22
C GLN A 273 -25.99 9.37 25.29
N GLY A 274 -26.53 8.31 24.68
CA GLY A 274 -27.58 8.39 23.67
C GLY A 274 -27.13 9.00 22.35
N ARG A 275 -25.80 9.00 22.09
CA ARG A 275 -25.18 9.61 20.91
C ARG A 275 -24.10 8.66 20.40
N SER A 276 -24.27 8.06 19.24
CA SER A 276 -23.20 7.28 18.61
C SER A 276 -22.75 8.01 17.35
N ILE A 277 -21.47 7.93 17.02
CA ILE A 277 -21.02 8.13 15.65
C ILE A 277 -20.84 6.75 15.06
N ASN A 278 -21.55 6.46 13.98
CA ASN A 278 -21.18 5.40 13.05
C ASN A 278 -20.86 5.99 11.67
N LEU A 279 -20.48 5.14 10.73
CA LEU A 279 -20.17 5.57 9.37
C LEU A 279 -21.39 6.13 8.62
N ASP A 280 -22.60 5.68 8.99
CA ASP A 280 -23.86 6.21 8.47
C ASP A 280 -24.17 7.61 9.01
N ASP A 281 -23.46 8.12 10.02
CA ASP A 281 -23.55 9.51 10.47
C ASP A 281 -22.59 10.43 9.71
N MET A 282 -21.58 9.87 9.03
CA MET A 282 -20.68 10.60 8.14
C MET A 282 -21.26 10.78 6.73
N VAL A 283 -22.59 11.00 6.65
CA VAL A 283 -23.36 10.93 5.40
C VAL A 283 -22.80 11.88 4.35
N LEU A 284 -22.03 11.33 3.43
CA LEU A 284 -21.72 11.96 2.15
C LEU A 284 -22.76 11.56 1.08
N LEU A 285 -23.52 10.49 1.31
CA LEU A 285 -24.28 9.77 0.28
C LEU A 285 -25.79 10.06 0.27
N GLU A 286 -26.31 11.00 1.07
CA GLU A 286 -27.76 11.26 1.11
C GLU A 286 -28.26 11.71 -0.26
N LYS A 287 -29.12 10.89 -0.88
CA LYS A 287 -29.65 11.10 -2.24
C LYS A 287 -28.56 11.19 -3.33
N ALA A 288 -27.33 10.77 -3.04
CA ALA A 288 -26.24 10.75 -4.02
C ALA A 288 -26.56 9.74 -5.13
N LYS A 289 -26.33 10.15 -6.37
CA LYS A 289 -26.58 9.34 -7.56
C LYS A 289 -25.36 9.32 -8.47
N TYR A 290 -25.19 8.21 -9.18
CA TYR A 290 -24.28 8.15 -10.31
C TYR A 290 -24.83 8.97 -11.50
N GLU A 291 -23.99 9.18 -12.52
CA GLU A 291 -24.37 9.93 -13.74
C GLU A 291 -25.60 9.34 -14.45
N ASP A 292 -25.82 8.02 -14.32
CA ASP A 292 -26.98 7.31 -14.88
C ASP A 292 -28.25 7.42 -14.02
N GLY A 293 -28.20 8.13 -12.89
CA GLY A 293 -29.31 8.36 -11.98
C GLY A 293 -29.55 7.26 -10.94
N THR A 294 -28.75 6.19 -10.93
CA THR A 294 -28.80 5.14 -9.89
C THR A 294 -28.30 5.68 -8.55
N PHE A 295 -28.94 5.28 -7.46
CA PHE A 295 -28.53 5.70 -6.11
C PHE A 295 -27.24 4.99 -5.69
N MET A 296 -26.36 5.72 -5.02
CA MET A 296 -25.21 5.11 -4.36
C MET A 296 -25.66 4.35 -3.11
N SER A 297 -24.97 3.25 -2.82
CA SER A 297 -25.16 2.49 -1.58
C SER A 297 -24.06 2.85 -0.57
N PRO A 298 -24.22 2.53 0.72
CA PRO A 298 -23.13 2.67 1.69
C PRO A 298 -21.83 1.96 1.28
N MET A 299 -21.91 0.93 0.45
CA MET A 299 -20.73 0.21 -0.06
C MET A 299 -20.03 0.96 -1.21
N SER A 300 -20.61 2.04 -1.76
CA SER A 300 -19.99 2.85 -2.82
C SER A 300 -18.70 3.53 -2.35
N THR A 301 -18.55 3.78 -1.04
CA THR A 301 -17.34 4.34 -0.41
C THR A 301 -16.36 3.28 0.06
N TRP A 302 -16.67 1.99 -0.13
CA TRP A 302 -15.80 0.91 0.30
C TRP A 302 -14.64 0.69 -0.66
N THR A 303 -13.49 0.41 -0.07
CA THR A 303 -12.26 0.07 -0.76
C THR A 303 -11.44 -0.83 0.16
N TRP A 304 -10.34 -1.39 -0.34
CA TRP A 304 -9.33 -1.91 0.59
C TRP A 304 -8.82 -0.76 1.46
N ILE A 305 -8.89 -0.99 2.77
CA ILE A 305 -8.31 -0.15 3.82
C ILE A 305 -7.28 -0.98 4.59
N THR A 306 -6.33 -0.31 5.23
CA THR A 306 -5.35 -0.97 6.12
C THR A 306 -6.01 -1.45 7.41
N GLY A 307 -7.10 -0.81 7.84
CA GLY A 307 -7.86 -1.11 9.05
C GLY A 307 -7.13 -0.74 10.36
N ASP A 308 -5.85 -0.40 10.29
CA ASP A 308 -5.02 0.04 11.41
C ASP A 308 -4.23 1.31 11.08
N GLN A 309 -4.77 2.18 10.23
CA GLN A 309 -4.03 3.35 9.76
C GLN A 309 -3.61 4.29 10.91
N HIS A 310 -2.31 4.56 10.99
CA HIS A 310 -1.70 5.54 11.91
C HIS A 310 -0.31 5.95 11.40
N LEU A 311 0.26 7.04 11.93
CA LEU A 311 1.53 7.59 11.42
C LEU A 311 2.71 6.61 11.50
N SER A 312 2.73 5.71 12.49
CA SER A 312 3.77 4.65 12.56
C SER A 312 3.54 3.43 11.65
N ASN A 313 2.42 3.36 10.90
CA ASN A 313 2.11 2.27 9.94
C ASN A 313 2.51 2.63 8.50
N PHE A 314 3.46 3.56 8.39
CA PHE A 314 4.18 3.86 7.17
C PHE A 314 5.65 3.48 7.34
N GLY A 315 6.30 3.14 6.24
CA GLY A 315 7.73 2.86 6.27
C GLY A 315 8.37 2.89 4.90
N ALA A 316 9.69 2.86 4.89
CA ALA A 316 10.47 2.73 3.67
C ALA A 316 10.81 1.26 3.40
N TRP A 317 10.80 0.86 2.13
CA TRP A 317 11.34 -0.43 1.67
C TRP A 317 11.73 -0.35 0.19
N LYS A 318 12.41 -1.38 -0.32
CA LYS A 318 12.58 -1.54 -1.76
C LYS A 318 11.40 -2.30 -2.36
N ASN A 319 10.73 -1.67 -3.31
CA ASN A 319 9.64 -2.28 -4.05
C ASN A 319 10.16 -3.36 -5.04
N ARG A 320 9.29 -4.10 -5.73
CA ARG A 320 9.71 -5.10 -6.74
C ARG A 320 10.52 -4.51 -7.92
N GLY A 321 10.50 -3.18 -8.08
CA GLY A 321 11.30 -2.42 -9.05
C GLY A 321 12.72 -2.11 -8.57
N GLU A 322 13.07 -2.47 -7.33
CA GLU A 322 14.31 -2.10 -6.61
C GLU A 322 14.42 -0.62 -6.23
N GLU A 323 13.32 0.13 -6.32
CA GLU A 323 13.25 1.53 -5.91
C GLU A 323 12.91 1.62 -4.42
N VAL A 324 13.57 2.53 -3.71
CA VAL A 324 13.19 2.87 -2.33
C VAL A 324 11.90 3.68 -2.38
N VAL A 325 10.86 3.15 -1.76
CA VAL A 325 9.53 3.75 -1.69
C VAL A 325 9.10 3.93 -0.23
N TYR A 326 8.19 4.86 0.01
CA TYR A 326 7.52 5.07 1.30
C TYR A 326 6.01 4.92 1.15
N SER A 327 5.39 4.00 1.87
CA SER A 327 3.93 3.81 1.82
C SER A 327 3.43 3.05 3.07
N VAL A 328 2.15 2.67 3.06
CA VAL A 328 1.51 1.85 4.10
C VAL A 328 2.18 0.48 4.22
N ASN A 329 2.45 0.00 5.44
CA ASN A 329 3.38 -1.12 5.65
C ASN A 329 2.85 -2.28 6.52
N ASP A 330 1.64 -2.16 7.08
CA ASP A 330 1.00 -3.18 7.91
C ASP A 330 -0.41 -3.46 7.38
N PHE A 331 -0.74 -4.75 7.25
CA PHE A 331 -1.95 -5.23 6.58
C PHE A 331 -2.67 -6.32 7.38
N ASP A 332 -2.24 -6.57 8.62
CA ASP A 332 -2.83 -7.60 9.49
C ASP A 332 -4.34 -7.32 9.72
N GLN A 333 -4.69 -6.04 9.86
CA GLN A 333 -6.07 -5.56 10.08
C GLN A 333 -6.79 -5.15 8.79
N ALA A 334 -6.18 -5.37 7.62
CA ALA A 334 -6.70 -4.84 6.37
C ALA A 334 -8.00 -5.53 5.93
N ALA A 335 -8.87 -4.75 5.31
CA ALA A 335 -10.25 -5.12 5.07
C ALA A 335 -10.84 -4.36 3.87
N ILE A 336 -11.90 -4.89 3.27
CA ILE A 336 -12.73 -4.13 2.33
C ILE A 336 -13.85 -3.48 3.14
N TYR A 337 -13.71 -2.19 3.41
CA TYR A 337 -14.64 -1.46 4.24
C TYR A 337 -14.62 0.03 3.89
N ASP A 338 -15.44 0.83 4.57
CA ASP A 338 -15.50 2.26 4.34
C ASP A 338 -14.17 2.96 4.63
N PHE A 339 -13.70 3.79 3.69
CA PHE A 339 -12.43 4.51 3.77
C PHE A 339 -12.34 5.46 4.98
N HIS A 340 -13.47 5.92 5.51
CA HIS A 340 -13.48 6.82 6.66
C HIS A 340 -12.84 6.19 7.88
N LEU A 341 -12.86 4.87 8.05
CA LEU A 341 -12.17 4.24 9.19
C LEU A 341 -10.67 4.55 9.17
N ASP A 342 -10.00 4.35 8.04
CA ASP A 342 -8.57 4.68 7.92
C ASP A 342 -8.32 6.18 8.06
N VAL A 343 -9.17 7.04 7.47
CA VAL A 343 -9.06 8.51 7.56
C VAL A 343 -9.23 9.01 8.99
N LEU A 344 -10.25 8.53 9.71
CA LEU A 344 -10.49 8.90 11.10
C LEU A 344 -9.37 8.38 12.00
N ARG A 345 -8.95 7.12 11.79
CA ARG A 345 -7.95 6.48 12.63
C ARG A 345 -6.59 7.18 12.52
N ILE A 346 -6.18 7.56 11.31
CA ILE A 346 -4.96 8.35 11.12
C ILE A 346 -5.13 9.79 11.59
N ALA A 347 -6.29 10.42 11.42
CA ALA A 347 -6.52 11.77 11.95
C ALA A 347 -6.34 11.85 13.47
N VAL A 348 -6.81 10.86 14.23
CA VAL A 348 -6.53 10.75 15.68
C VAL A 348 -5.03 10.58 15.95
N SER A 349 -4.32 9.80 15.13
CA SER A 349 -2.86 9.66 15.23
C SER A 349 -2.13 10.98 14.93
N ILE A 350 -2.61 11.78 13.98
CA ILE A 350 -2.10 13.12 13.67
C ILE A 350 -2.27 14.03 14.89
N CYS A 351 -3.45 14.03 15.54
CA CYS A 351 -3.66 14.76 16.78
C CYS A 351 -2.67 14.34 17.87
N ASN A 352 -2.54 13.03 18.12
CA ASN A 352 -1.67 12.52 19.19
C ASN A 352 -0.21 12.94 18.97
N HIS A 353 0.33 12.72 17.77
CA HIS A 353 1.71 13.09 17.47
C HIS A 353 1.90 14.61 17.44
N GLY A 354 0.97 15.38 16.88
CA GLY A 354 1.07 16.84 16.85
C GLY A 354 1.17 17.43 18.27
N PHE A 355 0.27 17.04 19.18
CA PHE A 355 0.35 17.50 20.57
C PHE A 355 1.59 16.99 21.31
N THR A 356 2.00 15.74 21.09
CA THR A 356 3.21 15.17 21.72
C THR A 356 4.49 15.85 21.24
N ASN A 357 4.51 16.30 19.97
CA ASN A 357 5.61 17.06 19.38
C ASN A 357 5.60 18.55 19.76
N GLY A 358 4.64 19.00 20.58
CA GLY A 358 4.56 20.36 21.11
C GLY A 358 3.81 21.36 20.22
N LEU A 359 3.07 20.90 19.21
CA LEU A 359 2.24 21.78 18.38
C LEU A 359 1.00 22.26 19.17
N SER A 360 0.59 23.48 18.87
CA SER A 360 -0.65 24.07 19.36
C SER A 360 -1.89 23.47 18.70
N HIS A 361 -3.05 23.71 19.30
CA HIS A 361 -4.33 23.27 18.75
C HIS A 361 -4.59 23.77 17.32
N SER A 362 -4.25 25.04 17.01
CA SER A 362 -4.41 25.58 15.66
C SER A 362 -3.47 24.91 14.66
N GLU A 363 -2.23 24.61 15.05
CA GLU A 363 -1.27 23.94 14.17
C GLU A 363 -1.67 22.47 13.90
N VAL A 364 -2.26 21.79 14.88
CA VAL A 364 -2.84 20.45 14.67
C VAL A 364 -4.04 20.50 13.73
N LEU A 365 -4.91 21.51 13.85
CA LEU A 365 -6.02 21.72 12.91
C LEU A 365 -5.54 21.98 11.48
N GLU A 366 -4.50 22.81 11.32
CA GLU A 366 -3.86 23.06 10.02
C GLU A 366 -3.31 21.76 9.40
N ALA A 367 -2.68 20.90 10.21
CA ALA A 367 -2.16 19.61 9.74
C ALA A 367 -3.28 18.63 9.34
N LEU A 368 -4.41 18.60 10.05
CA LEU A 368 -5.60 17.81 9.72
C LEU A 368 -6.26 18.32 8.42
N GLU A 369 -6.34 19.63 8.25
CA GLU A 369 -6.84 20.25 7.02
C GLU A 369 -5.92 19.90 5.84
N ALA A 370 -4.60 20.07 5.99
CA ALA A 370 -3.61 19.70 4.99
C ALA A 370 -3.72 18.22 4.58
N PHE A 371 -3.87 17.31 5.56
CA PHE A 371 -4.08 15.88 5.32
C PHE A 371 -5.38 15.64 4.51
N THR A 372 -6.52 16.10 5.02
CA THR A 372 -7.84 15.81 4.42
C THR A 372 -8.01 16.44 3.03
N PHE A 373 -7.54 17.67 2.82
CA PHE A 373 -7.58 18.31 1.50
C PHE A 373 -6.68 17.63 0.49
N THR A 374 -5.44 17.28 0.89
CA THR A 374 -4.49 16.60 0.01
C THR A 374 -4.97 15.20 -0.32
N TYR A 375 -5.61 14.51 0.62
CA TYR A 375 -6.21 13.20 0.39
C TYR A 375 -7.26 13.28 -0.73
N VAL A 376 -8.27 14.16 -0.59
CA VAL A 376 -9.34 14.30 -1.59
C VAL A 376 -8.79 14.74 -2.94
N LYS A 377 -7.88 15.73 -2.95
CA LYS A 377 -7.23 16.19 -4.18
C LYS A 377 -6.50 15.06 -4.89
N THR A 378 -5.70 14.28 -4.16
CA THR A 378 -4.95 13.14 -4.72
C THR A 378 -5.89 12.11 -5.34
N VAL A 379 -7.00 11.77 -4.68
CA VAL A 379 -8.00 10.83 -5.22
C VAL A 379 -8.63 11.36 -6.51
N ILE A 380 -8.98 12.65 -6.54
CA ILE A 380 -9.58 13.30 -7.73
C ILE A 380 -8.58 13.33 -8.90
N ASP A 381 -7.29 13.57 -8.64
CA ASP A 381 -6.23 13.63 -9.66
C ASP A 381 -6.01 12.28 -10.38
N TYR A 382 -6.52 11.18 -9.81
CA TYR A 382 -6.53 9.84 -10.40
C TYR A 382 -7.78 9.50 -11.21
N VAL A 383 -8.81 10.35 -11.19
CA VAL A 383 -10.00 10.14 -12.03
C VAL A 383 -9.63 10.29 -13.50
N GLY A 384 -10.13 9.39 -14.35
CA GLY A 384 -9.89 9.40 -15.79
C GLY A 384 -8.55 8.78 -16.25
N GLY A 385 -7.79 8.13 -15.37
CA GLY A 385 -6.59 7.38 -15.74
C GLY A 385 -6.13 6.40 -14.65
N ASP A 386 -4.97 5.78 -14.84
CA ASP A 386 -4.42 4.75 -13.92
C ASP A 386 -3.13 5.21 -13.22
N LYS A 387 -2.99 6.53 -13.00
CA LYS A 387 -1.77 7.12 -12.40
C LYS A 387 -1.47 6.55 -11.01
N GLU A 388 -2.49 6.17 -10.25
CA GLU A 388 -2.36 5.51 -8.96
C GLU A 388 -1.59 4.19 -9.05
N LEU A 389 -1.67 3.47 -10.18
CA LEU A 389 -0.97 2.21 -10.38
C LEU A 389 0.54 2.42 -10.57
N LEU A 390 0.98 3.63 -10.90
CA LEU A 390 2.39 3.93 -11.23
C LEU A 390 3.06 4.88 -10.24
N TYR A 391 2.30 5.71 -9.53
CA TYR A 391 2.84 6.69 -8.60
C TYR A 391 3.42 6.04 -7.34
N GLU A 392 4.66 6.32 -6.98
CA GLU A 392 5.23 5.95 -5.69
C GLU A 392 5.86 7.18 -5.02
N LEU A 393 5.83 7.24 -3.69
CA LEU A 393 6.64 8.19 -2.93
C LEU A 393 8.06 7.65 -2.85
N THR A 394 8.97 8.31 -3.51
CA THR A 394 10.39 7.97 -3.68
C THR A 394 11.24 9.14 -3.20
N PRO A 395 12.57 9.01 -3.08
CA PRO A 395 13.44 10.16 -2.83
C PRO A 395 13.30 11.31 -3.86
N ILE A 396 12.77 11.05 -5.05
CA ILE A 396 12.60 12.05 -6.11
C ILE A 396 11.23 12.74 -6.02
N THR A 397 10.19 12.00 -5.63
CA THR A 397 8.80 12.47 -5.60
C THR A 397 8.35 12.97 -4.22
N SER A 398 9.15 12.75 -3.18
CA SER A 398 8.94 13.25 -1.82
C SER A 398 9.65 14.59 -1.56
N THR A 399 9.27 15.26 -0.48
CA THR A 399 9.80 16.56 -0.07
C THR A 399 10.13 16.60 1.42
N GLY A 400 10.79 17.68 1.85
CA GLY A 400 11.15 17.92 3.26
C GLY A 400 11.94 16.79 3.91
N TYR A 401 11.66 16.55 5.19
CA TYR A 401 12.33 15.51 5.98
C TYR A 401 12.12 14.10 5.43
N LEU A 402 10.97 13.81 4.82
CA LEU A 402 10.71 12.48 4.26
C LEU A 402 11.68 12.18 3.11
N ARG A 403 11.94 13.16 2.24
CA ARG A 403 12.89 13.02 1.15
C ARG A 403 14.29 12.69 1.65
N ASP A 404 14.76 13.45 2.62
CA ASP A 404 16.11 13.29 3.16
C ASP A 404 16.26 11.92 3.83
N PHE A 405 15.25 11.47 4.58
CA PHE A 405 15.17 10.11 5.13
C PHE A 405 15.21 9.03 4.03
N LEU A 406 14.52 9.21 2.90
CA LEU A 406 14.52 8.21 1.83
C LEU A 406 15.85 8.16 1.07
N TRP A 407 16.57 9.29 0.96
CA TRP A 407 17.95 9.27 0.45
C TRP A 407 18.88 8.49 1.37
N ASP A 408 18.79 8.71 2.69
CA ASP A 408 19.57 7.94 3.67
C ASP A 408 19.31 6.43 3.51
N VAL A 409 18.04 6.01 3.40
CA VAL A 409 17.68 4.60 3.21
C VAL A 409 18.23 4.02 1.89
N LEU A 410 18.30 4.82 0.83
CA LEU A 410 18.83 4.39 -0.46
C LEU A 410 20.33 4.13 -0.43
N GLU A 411 21.09 4.96 0.28
CA GLU A 411 22.55 4.85 0.40
C GLU A 411 22.99 3.63 1.24
N GLU A 412 22.07 3.04 2.01
CA GLU A 412 22.39 1.87 2.82
C GLU A 412 22.57 0.57 2.01
N SER A 413 23.69 -0.13 2.26
CA SER A 413 23.93 -1.51 1.82
C SER A 413 23.10 -2.55 2.61
N ALA A 414 21.80 -2.32 2.73
CA ALA A 414 20.94 -2.93 3.74
C ALA A 414 20.76 -4.45 3.58
N GLN A 415 20.80 -4.97 2.34
CA GLN A 415 20.71 -6.42 2.08
C GLN A 415 21.91 -7.20 2.61
N VAL A 416 23.11 -6.70 2.32
CA VAL A 416 24.37 -7.31 2.79
C VAL A 416 24.42 -7.27 4.32
N LYS A 417 24.09 -6.11 4.91
CA LYS A 417 24.00 -5.94 6.37
C LYS A 417 22.99 -6.92 7.00
N GLN A 418 21.83 -7.14 6.37
CA GLN A 418 20.83 -8.09 6.88
C GLN A 418 21.40 -9.52 6.90
N LEU A 419 21.94 -9.99 5.77
CA LEU A 419 22.43 -11.37 5.69
C LEU A 419 23.62 -11.60 6.61
N GLN A 420 24.54 -10.64 6.73
CA GLN A 420 25.65 -10.70 7.68
C GLN A 420 25.17 -10.74 9.14
N LYS A 421 24.10 -10.00 9.46
CA LYS A 421 23.53 -9.99 10.81
C LYS A 421 22.88 -11.32 11.18
N PHE A 422 22.12 -11.91 10.25
CA PHE A 422 21.25 -13.04 10.57
C PHE A 422 21.83 -14.40 10.19
N THR A 423 22.86 -14.47 9.34
CA THR A 423 23.32 -15.75 8.77
C THR A 423 24.83 -15.88 8.75
N GLU A 424 25.30 -17.12 8.79
CA GLU A 424 26.69 -17.51 8.62
C GLU A 424 26.79 -18.64 7.59
N VAL A 425 27.99 -18.86 7.03
CA VAL A 425 28.26 -19.98 6.12
C VAL A 425 29.00 -21.06 6.89
N GLY A 426 28.43 -22.25 6.95
CA GLY A 426 29.04 -23.40 7.62
C GLY A 426 30.29 -23.91 6.90
N ILE A 427 31.04 -24.80 7.57
CA ILE A 427 32.24 -25.45 6.99
C ILE A 427 31.89 -26.26 5.73
N ASP A 428 30.65 -26.72 5.63
CA ASP A 428 30.08 -27.41 4.47
C ASP A 428 29.68 -26.47 3.32
N GLY A 429 29.90 -25.16 3.46
CA GLY A 429 29.53 -24.15 2.47
C GLY A 429 28.04 -23.79 2.49
N ILE A 430 27.24 -24.37 3.40
CA ILE A 430 25.80 -24.10 3.47
C ILE A 430 25.54 -22.93 4.41
N ARG A 431 24.79 -21.93 3.92
CA ARG A 431 24.36 -20.79 4.72
C ARG A 431 23.25 -21.19 5.69
N ARG A 432 23.38 -20.76 6.95
CA ARG A 432 22.43 -21.01 8.05
C ARG A 432 22.21 -19.77 8.89
N PHE A 433 21.13 -19.74 9.66
CA PHE A 433 20.87 -18.66 10.60
C PHE A 433 21.79 -18.71 11.83
N ILE A 434 22.20 -17.54 12.30
CA ILE A 434 22.89 -17.40 13.59
C ILE A 434 21.84 -17.39 14.70
N ARG A 435 21.93 -18.35 15.62
CA ARG A 435 21.00 -18.51 16.75
C ARG A 435 21.61 -17.92 18.01
N ASN A 436 21.19 -16.73 18.39
CA ASN A 436 21.64 -16.10 19.63
C ASN A 436 20.65 -15.02 20.10
N THR A 437 20.96 -14.40 21.24
CA THR A 437 20.14 -13.33 21.82
C THR A 437 20.09 -12.08 20.95
N ASP A 438 21.13 -11.77 20.17
CA ASP A 438 21.18 -10.56 19.32
C ASP A 438 20.28 -10.69 18.09
N THR A 439 20.28 -11.86 17.46
CA THR A 439 19.36 -12.19 16.37
C THR A 439 17.98 -12.50 16.91
N LYS A 440 17.87 -12.89 18.19
CA LYS A 440 16.72 -13.54 18.84
C LYS A 440 16.05 -14.59 17.95
N LEU A 441 16.90 -15.46 17.41
CA LEU A 441 16.53 -16.65 16.65
C LEU A 441 16.88 -17.88 17.46
N GLN A 442 15.94 -18.82 17.51
CA GLN A 442 16.07 -20.09 18.22
C GLN A 442 15.77 -21.25 17.26
N ASP A 443 16.23 -22.45 17.63
CA ASP A 443 15.87 -23.66 16.91
C ASP A 443 14.36 -23.89 16.94
N VAL A 444 13.84 -24.45 15.84
CA VAL A 444 12.50 -25.02 15.80
C VAL A 444 12.58 -26.51 16.15
N SER A 445 11.52 -27.08 16.70
CA SER A 445 11.46 -28.54 16.87
C SER A 445 11.49 -29.24 15.50
N PRO A 446 12.09 -30.43 15.36
CA PRO A 446 12.16 -31.16 14.09
C PRO A 446 10.79 -31.37 13.40
N ASP A 447 9.72 -31.56 14.18
CA ASP A 447 8.35 -31.71 13.67
C ASP A 447 7.87 -30.44 12.94
N ILE A 448 8.01 -29.28 13.57
CA ILE A 448 7.66 -27.98 12.97
C ILE A 448 8.52 -27.67 11.74
N GLU A 449 9.83 -27.97 11.77
CA GLU A 449 10.69 -27.78 10.60
C GLU A 449 10.19 -28.61 9.40
N LEU A 450 9.87 -29.88 9.64
CA LEU A 450 9.36 -30.78 8.62
C LEU A 450 8.07 -30.25 7.99
N LYS A 451 7.14 -29.75 8.82
CA LYS A 451 5.87 -29.17 8.35
C LYS A 451 6.08 -27.91 7.52
N ILE A 452 6.93 -26.98 7.98
CA ILE A 452 7.27 -25.78 7.21
C ILE A 452 7.87 -26.17 5.86
N ARG A 453 8.84 -27.09 5.84
CA ARG A 453 9.45 -27.56 4.59
C ARG A 453 8.43 -28.24 3.66
N ALA A 454 7.47 -28.98 4.21
CA ALA A 454 6.40 -29.60 3.43
C ALA A 454 5.49 -28.55 2.74
N GLU A 455 5.27 -27.39 3.35
CA GLU A 455 4.48 -26.30 2.76
C GLU A 455 5.25 -25.48 1.70
N MET A 456 6.59 -25.51 1.73
CA MET A 456 7.44 -24.75 0.81
C MET A 456 7.64 -25.45 -0.54
N ASN A 457 6.54 -25.64 -1.29
CA ASN A 457 6.55 -26.23 -2.63
C ASN A 457 5.61 -25.50 -3.61
N SER A 458 5.72 -25.83 -4.91
CA SER A 458 4.97 -25.20 -6.02
C SER A 458 3.44 -25.29 -5.91
N THR A 459 2.93 -26.33 -5.25
CA THR A 459 1.48 -26.60 -5.11
C THR A 459 0.87 -26.02 -3.83
N ARG A 460 1.71 -25.60 -2.88
CA ARG A 460 1.32 -25.00 -1.59
C ARG A 460 1.71 -23.53 -1.55
N TYR A 461 2.81 -23.16 -0.89
CA TYR A 461 3.29 -21.78 -0.86
C TYR A 461 3.39 -21.18 -2.27
N GLY A 462 3.97 -21.92 -3.22
CA GLY A 462 4.08 -21.47 -4.62
C GLY A 462 2.75 -21.19 -5.31
N ALA A 463 1.68 -21.90 -4.93
CA ALA A 463 0.35 -21.67 -5.46
C ALA A 463 -0.34 -20.45 -4.83
N SER A 464 -0.01 -20.13 -3.58
CA SER A 464 -0.52 -18.96 -2.87
C SER A 464 0.06 -17.62 -3.36
N MET A 465 1.27 -17.64 -3.95
CA MET A 465 1.94 -16.46 -4.47
C MET A 465 1.24 -15.91 -5.73
N MET A 466 1.40 -14.62 -5.99
CA MET A 466 0.82 -13.99 -7.18
C MET A 466 1.50 -14.54 -8.44
N LYS A 467 0.70 -15.02 -9.40
CA LYS A 467 1.22 -15.63 -10.64
C LYS A 467 1.25 -14.69 -11.84
N MET A 468 0.73 -13.46 -11.69
CA MET A 468 0.49 -12.54 -12.80
C MET A 468 1.12 -11.16 -12.54
N GLY A 469 1.95 -10.67 -13.46
CA GLY A 469 2.57 -9.33 -13.42
C GLY A 469 3.99 -9.28 -14.00
N TRP A 470 4.44 -8.10 -14.43
CA TRP A 470 5.84 -7.88 -14.85
C TRP A 470 6.78 -8.09 -13.65
N LYS A 471 7.87 -8.85 -13.84
CA LYS A 471 8.88 -9.22 -12.83
C LYS A 471 8.39 -10.18 -11.72
N VAL A 472 7.21 -10.80 -11.88
CA VAL A 472 6.78 -11.89 -11.01
C VAL A 472 7.68 -13.11 -11.24
N ARG A 473 8.30 -13.62 -10.18
CA ARG A 473 9.13 -14.82 -10.23
C ARG A 473 8.23 -16.05 -10.15
N GLY A 474 8.24 -16.88 -11.19
CA GLY A 474 7.64 -18.21 -11.13
C GLY A 474 8.33 -19.10 -10.10
N TRP A 475 7.66 -20.18 -9.68
CA TRP A 475 8.29 -21.15 -8.80
C TRP A 475 9.50 -21.80 -9.47
N ASP A 476 10.59 -21.93 -8.73
CA ASP A 476 11.84 -22.56 -9.16
C ASP A 476 12.41 -23.37 -7.98
N ASP A 477 12.46 -24.69 -8.10
CA ASP A 477 12.82 -25.57 -6.98
C ASP A 477 14.22 -25.29 -6.43
N ASP A 478 15.14 -24.86 -7.31
CA ASP A 478 16.50 -24.51 -6.89
C ASP A 478 16.52 -23.21 -6.08
N PHE A 479 15.93 -22.14 -6.60
CA PHE A 479 15.84 -20.85 -5.90
C PHE A 479 15.11 -20.95 -4.55
N TYR A 480 13.97 -21.66 -4.53
CA TYR A 480 13.13 -21.81 -3.34
C TYR A 480 13.58 -22.97 -2.43
N THR A 481 14.74 -23.57 -2.69
CA THR A 481 15.33 -24.55 -1.77
C THR A 481 15.50 -23.93 -0.38
N VAL A 482 14.85 -24.52 0.61
CA VAL A 482 14.95 -24.10 2.01
C VAL A 482 16.28 -24.58 2.59
N LEU A 483 17.15 -23.65 2.96
CA LEU A 483 18.45 -23.95 3.58
C LEU A 483 18.31 -24.18 5.09
N ASP A 484 17.57 -23.31 5.78
CA ASP A 484 17.46 -23.34 7.24
C ASP A 484 16.13 -22.73 7.70
N VAL A 485 15.64 -23.15 8.86
CA VAL A 485 14.40 -22.68 9.48
C VAL A 485 14.62 -22.43 10.96
N VAL A 486 14.21 -21.26 11.45
CA VAL A 486 14.37 -20.86 12.85
C VAL A 486 13.12 -20.18 13.38
N ARG A 487 12.90 -20.27 14.70
CA ARG A 487 11.83 -19.54 15.39
C ARG A 487 12.32 -18.14 15.72
N ARG A 488 11.51 -17.14 15.40
CA ARG A 488 11.74 -15.75 15.82
C ARG A 488 11.09 -15.53 17.18
N VAL A 489 11.89 -15.14 18.17
CA VAL A 489 11.39 -14.81 19.52
C VAL A 489 11.49 -13.31 19.80
N GLY A 490 10.62 -12.80 20.66
CA GLY A 490 10.72 -11.43 21.21
C GLY A 490 10.71 -10.30 20.18
N SER A 491 9.81 -10.31 19.18
CA SER A 491 9.68 -9.26 18.16
C SER A 491 8.28 -8.66 18.04
N GLY A 492 8.18 -7.32 18.03
CA GLY A 492 6.96 -6.53 17.76
C GLY A 492 6.09 -6.30 19.00
N ILE A 493 5.65 -5.07 19.29
CA ILE A 493 4.82 -4.76 20.47
C ILE A 493 3.39 -5.32 20.32
N GLY A 494 2.83 -5.29 19.10
CA GLY A 494 1.52 -5.87 18.77
C GLY A 494 1.57 -7.36 18.39
N SER A 495 2.71 -7.85 17.88
CA SER A 495 2.92 -9.25 17.47
C SER A 495 3.81 -10.05 18.42
N PHE A 496 4.02 -9.55 19.64
CA PHE A 496 4.63 -10.35 20.69
C PHE A 496 3.66 -11.54 20.90
N GLY A 497 4.17 -12.78 20.92
CA GLY A 497 3.39 -13.97 21.30
C GLY A 497 2.71 -14.73 20.15
N VAL A 498 2.71 -14.19 18.93
CA VAL A 498 2.28 -14.92 17.72
C VAL A 498 3.43 -15.77 17.18
N ASP A 499 3.14 -17.00 16.76
CA ASP A 499 4.15 -17.89 16.18
C ASP A 499 4.75 -17.25 14.92
N ARG A 500 6.08 -17.18 14.89
CA ARG A 500 6.82 -16.54 13.80
C ARG A 500 8.09 -17.32 13.51
N TYR A 501 8.31 -17.63 12.24
CA TYR A 501 9.46 -18.38 11.76
C TYR A 501 10.17 -17.62 10.67
N TYR A 502 11.50 -17.72 10.63
CA TYR A 502 12.28 -17.30 9.48
C TYR A 502 12.71 -18.51 8.67
N VAL A 503 12.51 -18.43 7.37
CA VAL A 503 12.90 -19.46 6.39
C VAL A 503 13.96 -18.85 5.49
N LEU A 504 15.14 -19.47 5.46
CA LEU A 504 16.24 -19.04 4.59
C LEU A 504 16.14 -19.80 3.27
N LEU A 505 15.92 -19.09 2.18
CA LEU A 505 15.98 -19.64 0.84
C LEU A 505 17.40 -19.56 0.28
N LYS A 506 17.76 -20.55 -0.55
CA LYS A 506 18.99 -20.55 -1.34
C LYS A 506 19.12 -19.26 -2.13
N GLY A 507 18.03 -18.88 -2.81
CA GLY A 507 18.03 -17.77 -3.76
C GLY A 507 18.76 -18.16 -5.04
N HIS A 508 19.25 -17.19 -5.81
CA HIS A 508 19.97 -17.49 -7.06
C HIS A 508 21.25 -18.29 -6.82
N ASP A 509 21.42 -19.41 -7.53
CA ASP A 509 22.62 -20.23 -7.45
C ASP A 509 23.82 -19.63 -8.19
N MET A 510 24.99 -19.90 -7.61
CA MET A 510 26.29 -19.36 -7.94
C MET A 510 27.00 -20.25 -8.95
N SER A 511 27.35 -19.72 -10.13
CA SER A 511 28.51 -20.24 -10.87
C SER A 511 29.63 -19.21 -10.80
N LEU A 512 30.63 -19.52 -9.97
CA LEU A 512 32.05 -19.15 -10.12
C LEU A 512 32.33 -17.66 -10.35
N GLU A 513 32.51 -16.92 -9.25
CA GLU A 513 33.70 -16.08 -9.02
C GLU A 513 33.58 -15.45 -7.63
N GLU A 514 34.66 -15.53 -6.86
CA GLU A 514 34.79 -14.95 -5.52
C GLU A 514 34.79 -13.42 -5.60
N ASP A 515 33.64 -12.82 -5.80
CA ASP A 515 33.50 -11.37 -5.69
C ASP A 515 32.42 -10.99 -4.69
N ARG A 516 32.58 -9.81 -4.10
CA ARG A 516 31.70 -9.24 -3.04
C ARG A 516 30.21 -9.13 -3.44
N ALA A 517 29.85 -9.55 -4.66
CA ALA A 517 28.49 -9.79 -5.13
C ALA A 517 27.83 -11.07 -4.58
N ASN A 518 28.60 -12.05 -4.09
CA ASN A 518 28.12 -13.36 -3.61
C ASN A 518 27.25 -13.31 -2.34
N VAL A 519 27.21 -12.16 -1.65
CA VAL A 519 26.40 -11.95 -0.43
C VAL A 519 24.94 -11.62 -0.75
N ARG A 520 24.54 -11.46 -2.03
CA ARG A 520 23.22 -10.90 -2.40
C ARG A 520 22.12 -11.91 -2.75
N ALA A 521 22.41 -13.21 -2.82
CA ALA A 521 21.48 -14.17 -3.43
C ALA A 521 20.39 -14.70 -2.47
N SER A 522 20.74 -15.03 -1.23
CA SER A 522 19.80 -15.67 -0.31
C SER A 522 18.70 -14.73 0.17
N VAL A 523 17.50 -15.28 0.35
CA VAL A 523 16.30 -14.54 0.77
C VAL A 523 15.86 -15.05 2.13
N ILE A 524 15.63 -14.12 3.07
CA ILE A 524 15.00 -14.45 4.35
C ILE A 524 13.51 -14.18 4.20
N LEU A 525 12.71 -15.24 4.29
CA LEU A 525 11.27 -15.15 4.41
C LEU A 525 10.86 -15.06 5.88
N ASP A 526 9.82 -14.28 6.12
CA ASP A 526 9.09 -14.12 7.36
C ASP A 526 7.76 -14.87 7.24
N VAL A 527 7.62 -15.95 8.00
CA VAL A 527 6.42 -16.79 8.09
C VAL A 527 5.77 -16.49 9.42
N LYS A 528 4.73 -15.65 9.41
CA LYS A 528 4.10 -15.09 10.61
C LYS A 528 2.66 -15.58 10.72
N LEU A 529 2.28 -16.08 11.88
CA LEU A 529 0.90 -16.45 12.19
C LEU A 529 0.00 -15.21 12.07
N GLU A 530 -1.07 -15.33 11.28
CA GLU A 530 -2.06 -14.28 11.11
C GLU A 530 -3.31 -14.63 11.94
N PRO A 531 -3.50 -14.01 13.12
CA PRO A 531 -4.65 -14.26 13.97
C PRO A 531 -5.91 -13.57 13.40
N GLU A 532 -7.07 -13.84 14.01
CA GLU A 532 -8.28 -13.12 13.67
C GLU A 532 -8.13 -11.61 13.93
N SER A 533 -8.34 -10.80 12.89
CA SER A 533 -8.27 -9.33 12.96
C SER A 533 -9.35 -8.71 13.83
N ALA A 534 -9.08 -7.49 14.28
CA ALA A 534 -10.05 -6.59 14.88
C ALA A 534 -11.31 -6.45 14.02
N VAL A 535 -11.16 -6.37 12.69
CA VAL A 535 -12.27 -6.30 11.75
C VAL A 535 -13.13 -7.54 11.86
N SER A 536 -12.54 -8.72 11.62
CA SER A 536 -13.24 -10.00 11.66
C SER A 536 -14.00 -10.19 12.99
N ARG A 537 -13.47 -9.72 14.12
CA ARG A 537 -14.10 -9.82 15.44
C ARG A 537 -15.33 -8.92 15.64
N VAL A 538 -15.45 -7.84 14.86
CA VAL A 538 -16.58 -6.91 14.97
C VAL A 538 -17.64 -7.11 13.89
N LEU A 539 -17.31 -7.73 12.76
CA LEU A 539 -18.25 -7.88 11.63
C LEU A 539 -19.58 -8.51 12.05
N ASP A 540 -19.58 -9.53 12.91
CA ASP A 540 -20.82 -10.16 13.40
C ASP A 540 -21.72 -9.22 14.23
N GLN A 541 -21.12 -8.24 14.91
CA GLN A 541 -21.85 -7.22 15.68
C GLN A 541 -22.39 -6.11 14.76
N VAL A 542 -21.76 -5.89 13.61
CA VAL A 542 -22.16 -4.89 12.61
C VAL A 542 -23.26 -5.46 11.72
N ASP A 543 -22.97 -6.55 11.02
CA ASP A 543 -23.89 -7.27 10.14
C ASP A 543 -23.41 -8.73 9.95
N PRO A 544 -24.16 -9.73 10.42
CA PRO A 544 -23.83 -11.14 10.21
C PRO A 544 -23.70 -11.55 8.73
N GLN A 545 -24.41 -10.91 7.81
CA GLN A 545 -24.26 -11.18 6.37
C GLN A 545 -22.91 -10.71 5.85
N LEU A 546 -22.39 -9.61 6.41
CA LEU A 546 -21.08 -9.12 6.07
C LEU A 546 -19.97 -10.07 6.55
N LYS A 547 -20.08 -10.65 7.75
CA LYS A 547 -19.15 -11.70 8.20
C LYS A 547 -19.16 -12.90 7.25
N ALA A 548 -20.34 -13.36 6.84
CA ALA A 548 -20.48 -14.47 5.90
C ALA A 548 -19.80 -14.14 4.56
N TRP A 549 -20.05 -12.95 4.01
CA TRP A 549 -19.41 -12.49 2.78
C TRP A 549 -17.87 -12.46 2.89
N TYR A 550 -17.32 -11.98 4.01
CA TYR A 550 -15.87 -12.04 4.27
C TYR A 550 -15.33 -13.48 4.26
N GLY A 551 -16.07 -14.42 4.86
CA GLY A 551 -15.72 -15.85 4.86
C GLY A 551 -15.77 -16.51 3.49
N ASP A 552 -16.58 -15.99 2.57
CA ASP A 552 -16.69 -16.51 1.21
C ASP A 552 -15.57 -16.00 0.28
N ILE A 553 -15.10 -14.75 0.48
CA ILE A 553 -14.10 -14.13 -0.41
C ILE A 553 -12.65 -14.36 0.03
N PHE A 554 -12.42 -14.73 1.29
CA PHE A 554 -11.09 -15.00 1.83
C PHE A 554 -10.98 -16.43 2.33
N GLN A 555 -9.94 -17.13 1.90
CA GLN A 555 -9.69 -18.51 2.35
C GLN A 555 -9.26 -18.56 3.82
N SER A 556 -8.59 -17.50 4.29
CA SER A 556 -8.12 -17.33 5.65
C SER A 556 -7.74 -15.87 5.93
N GLU A 557 -7.45 -15.57 7.20
CA GLU A 557 -6.92 -14.26 7.60
C GLU A 557 -5.57 -13.96 6.93
N ALA A 558 -4.72 -14.97 6.72
CA ALA A 558 -3.44 -14.81 6.00
C ALA A 558 -3.65 -14.53 4.51
N ASP A 559 -4.63 -15.18 3.88
CA ASP A 559 -5.05 -14.87 2.50
C ASP A 559 -5.57 -13.42 2.40
N ARG A 560 -6.44 -13.00 3.32
CA ARG A 560 -6.94 -11.60 3.37
C ARG A 560 -5.78 -10.61 3.46
N ALA A 561 -4.86 -10.79 4.39
CA ALA A 561 -3.72 -9.89 4.58
C ALA A 561 -2.78 -9.88 3.35
N ALA A 562 -2.59 -11.02 2.68
CA ALA A 562 -1.81 -11.12 1.45
C ALA A 562 -2.49 -10.41 0.27
N GLN A 563 -3.80 -10.58 0.12
CA GLN A 563 -4.59 -9.88 -0.89
C GLN A 563 -4.59 -8.37 -0.65
N ALA A 564 -4.80 -7.93 0.59
CA ALA A 564 -4.73 -6.53 0.97
C ALA A 564 -3.40 -5.89 0.58
N GLN A 565 -2.29 -6.52 0.97
CA GLN A 565 -0.95 -6.04 0.65
C GLN A 565 -0.74 -5.89 -0.87
N ARG A 566 -1.25 -6.83 -1.68
CA ARG A 566 -1.20 -6.76 -3.16
C ARG A 566 -2.06 -5.65 -3.74
N ARG A 567 -3.18 -5.31 -3.09
CA ARG A 567 -4.12 -4.31 -3.58
C ARG A 567 -3.75 -2.89 -3.18
N LEU A 568 -3.18 -2.73 -1.98
CA LEU A 568 -2.84 -1.43 -1.41
C LEU A 568 -1.47 -0.92 -1.86
N THR A 569 -0.65 -1.75 -2.52
CA THR A 569 0.69 -1.40 -3.00
C THR A 569 0.83 -1.71 -4.50
N SER A 570 1.58 -0.91 -5.27
CA SER A 570 1.74 -1.16 -6.71
C SER A 570 2.83 -2.21 -7.01
N TYR A 571 3.99 -2.03 -6.37
CA TYR A 571 5.17 -2.86 -6.55
C TYR A 571 5.39 -3.76 -5.33
N THR A 572 4.34 -4.51 -4.95
CA THR A 572 4.31 -5.42 -3.80
C THR A 572 5.50 -6.37 -3.78
N ASP A 573 5.94 -6.72 -2.56
CA ASP A 573 6.90 -7.78 -2.31
C ASP A 573 6.53 -9.06 -3.10
N PRO A 574 7.41 -9.56 -3.99
CA PRO A 574 7.11 -10.70 -4.85
C PRO A 574 6.96 -12.02 -4.08
N TYR A 575 7.38 -12.07 -2.82
CA TYR A 575 7.32 -13.27 -1.98
C TYR A 575 6.02 -13.34 -1.14
N VAL A 576 5.12 -12.36 -1.27
CA VAL A 576 3.85 -12.35 -0.54
C VAL A 576 3.00 -13.54 -0.95
N GLY A 577 2.73 -14.42 0.01
CA GLY A 577 1.85 -15.58 -0.09
C GLY A 577 1.41 -16.02 1.30
N PHE A 578 0.88 -17.23 1.43
CA PHE A 578 0.47 -17.79 2.71
C PHE A 578 0.59 -19.32 2.70
N VAL A 579 0.68 -19.89 3.90
CA VAL A 579 0.73 -21.34 4.13
C VAL A 579 -0.12 -21.70 5.34
N GLU A 580 -0.52 -22.96 5.43
CA GLU A 580 -1.21 -23.49 6.60
C GLU A 580 -0.29 -24.49 7.31
N ILE A 581 -0.05 -24.29 8.61
CA ILE A 581 0.78 -25.18 9.43
C ILE A 581 -0.03 -25.55 10.66
N ASP A 582 -0.31 -26.84 10.85
CA ASP A 582 -1.13 -27.37 11.96
C ASP A 582 -2.51 -26.68 12.10
N GLY A 583 -3.19 -26.45 10.97
CA GLY A 583 -4.51 -25.81 10.96
C GLY A 583 -4.48 -24.30 11.27
N LYS A 584 -3.28 -23.71 11.39
CA LYS A 584 -3.10 -22.27 11.59
C LYS A 584 -2.58 -21.63 10.31
N ASN A 585 -3.06 -20.42 10.02
CA ASN A 585 -2.74 -19.69 8.79
C ASN A 585 -1.57 -18.73 9.01
N PHE A 586 -0.53 -18.86 8.18
CA PHE A 586 0.66 -18.03 8.24
C PHE A 586 0.79 -17.22 6.95
N ILE A 587 0.94 -15.91 7.10
CA ILE A 587 1.35 -15.08 5.98
C ILE A 587 2.87 -15.22 5.77
N VAL A 588 3.28 -15.31 4.52
CA VAL A 588 4.67 -15.41 4.11
C VAL A 588 5.04 -14.16 3.34
N ARG A 589 6.11 -13.46 3.76
CA ARG A 589 6.63 -12.24 3.12
C ARG A 589 8.15 -12.28 3.14
N GLN A 590 8.83 -11.52 2.29
CA GLN A 590 10.25 -11.28 2.48
C GLN A 590 10.48 -10.36 3.68
N ARG A 591 11.47 -10.70 4.49
CA ARG A 591 12.00 -9.74 5.47
C ARG A 591 12.75 -8.65 4.72
N SER A 592 12.07 -7.53 4.45
CA SER A 592 12.66 -6.42 3.69
C SER A 592 14.00 -5.96 4.31
N PRO A 593 15.10 -5.97 3.53
CA PRO A 593 16.39 -5.47 4.00
C PRO A 593 16.41 -3.98 4.22
N TYR A 594 15.55 -3.25 3.52
CA TYR A 594 15.48 -1.80 3.53
C TYR A 594 14.38 -1.28 4.45
N LYS A 595 13.74 -2.15 5.25
CA LYS A 595 12.67 -1.74 6.17
C LYS A 595 13.23 -0.75 7.18
N SER A 596 12.83 0.51 7.02
CA SER A 596 13.17 1.60 7.92
C SER A 596 11.92 2.39 8.28
N THR A 597 11.92 2.99 9.47
CA THR A 597 10.80 3.76 10.01
C THR A 597 11.25 5.20 10.17
N PHE A 598 10.42 6.12 9.71
CA PHE A 598 10.66 7.55 9.87
C PHE A 598 10.50 7.94 11.35
N ASP A 599 11.41 8.76 11.86
CA ASP A 599 11.37 9.26 13.23
C ASP A 599 10.44 10.46 13.34
N LEU A 600 9.21 10.20 13.79
CA LEU A 600 8.14 11.20 13.91
C LEU A 600 8.41 12.26 14.98
N GLU A 601 9.29 11.99 15.96
CA GLU A 601 9.62 12.94 17.04
C GLU A 601 10.41 14.15 16.50
N LYS A 602 11.02 14.02 15.32
CA LYS A 602 11.72 15.12 14.63
C LYS A 602 10.79 16.21 14.08
N LEU A 603 9.50 15.93 13.96
CA LEU A 603 8.53 16.84 13.35
C LEU A 603 7.96 17.83 14.39
N THR A 604 8.83 18.68 14.94
CA THR A 604 8.43 19.73 15.91
C THR A 604 8.10 21.07 15.25
N ASP A 605 8.54 21.29 14.01
CA ASP A 605 8.17 22.48 13.23
C ASP A 605 6.79 22.29 12.58
N PRO A 606 5.82 23.20 12.81
CA PRO A 606 4.46 23.07 12.29
C PRO A 606 4.37 22.93 10.77
N ARG A 607 5.22 23.65 10.02
CA ARG A 607 5.21 23.59 8.55
C ARG A 607 5.73 22.24 8.07
N ALA A 608 6.83 21.76 8.64
CA ALA A 608 7.37 20.45 8.34
C ALA A 608 6.39 19.31 8.71
N PHE A 609 5.65 19.46 9.82
CA PHE A 609 4.63 18.50 10.22
C PHE A 609 3.48 18.46 9.19
N SER A 610 2.94 19.62 8.80
CA SER A 610 1.89 19.69 7.77
C SER A 610 2.37 19.18 6.40
N GLU A 611 3.59 19.54 5.96
CA GLU A 611 4.19 19.01 4.72
C GLU A 611 4.33 17.49 4.76
N PHE A 612 4.68 16.92 5.91
CA PHE A 612 4.69 15.47 6.08
C PHE A 612 3.27 14.88 6.01
N MET A 613 2.28 15.53 6.62
CA MET A 613 0.88 15.09 6.57
C MET A 613 0.30 15.10 5.15
N GLU A 614 0.69 16.05 4.30
CA GLU A 614 0.32 16.05 2.87
C GLU A 614 0.87 14.80 2.17
N GLN A 615 2.13 14.42 2.41
CA GLN A 615 2.73 13.22 1.81
C GLN A 615 2.08 11.93 2.33
N ILE A 616 1.72 11.89 3.62
CA ILE A 616 0.97 10.79 4.22
C ILE A 616 -0.45 10.69 3.64
N ALA A 617 -1.10 11.82 3.37
CA ALA A 617 -2.39 11.87 2.69
C ALA A 617 -2.29 11.34 1.26
N THR A 618 -1.25 11.73 0.52
CA THR A 618 -0.98 11.18 -0.82
C THR A 618 -0.79 9.67 -0.76
N ALA A 619 0.06 9.16 0.14
CA ALA A 619 0.28 7.71 0.31
C ALA A 619 -1.04 6.95 0.59
N THR A 620 -1.86 7.48 1.50
CA THR A 620 -3.15 6.88 1.87
C THR A 620 -4.15 6.92 0.71
N ALA A 621 -4.29 8.06 0.04
CA ALA A 621 -5.16 8.23 -1.12
C ALA A 621 -4.76 7.30 -2.29
N THR A 622 -3.46 7.17 -2.56
CA THR A 622 -2.94 6.24 -3.57
C THR A 622 -3.28 4.79 -3.20
N ALA A 623 -3.05 4.38 -1.95
CA ALA A 623 -3.38 3.03 -1.49
C ALA A 623 -4.88 2.72 -1.63
N HIS A 624 -5.76 3.60 -1.15
CA HIS A 624 -7.21 3.45 -1.26
C HIS A 624 -7.69 3.45 -2.72
N SER A 625 -7.07 4.24 -3.61
CA SER A 625 -7.43 4.26 -5.03
C SER A 625 -7.05 2.95 -5.73
N ARG A 626 -5.87 2.38 -5.43
CA ARG A 626 -5.46 1.04 -5.90
C ARG A 626 -6.35 -0.07 -5.34
N GLY A 627 -6.81 0.11 -4.10
CA GLY A 627 -7.67 -0.77 -3.35
C GLY A 627 -9.11 -0.86 -3.86
N THR A 628 -9.50 -0.10 -4.89
CA THR A 628 -10.89 -0.07 -5.35
C THR A 628 -11.39 -1.46 -5.75
N VAL A 629 -12.60 -1.81 -5.32
CA VAL A 629 -13.23 -3.11 -5.59
C VAL A 629 -14.26 -3.04 -6.72
N ALA A 630 -14.98 -1.93 -6.83
CA ALA A 630 -15.96 -1.67 -7.88
C ALA A 630 -15.31 -1.19 -9.19
N LYS A 631 -16.07 -1.26 -10.29
CA LYS A 631 -15.70 -0.75 -11.63
C LYS A 631 -16.31 0.61 -11.90
N SER A 632 -15.78 1.34 -12.88
CA SER A 632 -16.29 2.65 -13.31
C SER A 632 -17.74 2.54 -13.81
N PRO A 633 -18.63 3.51 -13.52
CA PRO A 633 -18.42 4.77 -12.77
C PRO A 633 -18.45 4.62 -11.24
N GLY A 634 -18.61 3.40 -10.72
CA GLY A 634 -18.68 3.09 -9.30
C GLY A 634 -17.36 2.92 -8.56
N GLN A 635 -16.19 3.19 -9.18
CA GLN A 635 -14.92 3.06 -8.45
C GLN A 635 -14.82 4.09 -7.33
N PHE A 636 -14.07 3.75 -6.30
CA PHE A 636 -13.79 4.59 -5.14
C PHE A 636 -13.49 6.06 -5.50
N LYS A 637 -12.56 6.28 -6.44
CA LYS A 637 -12.15 7.63 -6.86
C LYS A 637 -13.25 8.46 -7.53
N HIS A 638 -14.17 7.83 -8.26
CA HIS A 638 -15.30 8.52 -8.88
C HIS A 638 -16.33 8.93 -7.82
N VAL A 639 -16.58 8.05 -6.84
CA VAL A 639 -17.46 8.34 -5.71
C VAL A 639 -16.89 9.50 -4.90
N ILE A 640 -15.61 9.48 -4.52
CA ILE A 640 -14.98 10.60 -3.80
C ILE A 640 -15.03 11.91 -4.61
N LYS A 641 -14.81 11.87 -5.93
CA LYS A 641 -14.96 13.06 -6.78
C LYS A 641 -16.38 13.61 -6.72
N LEU A 642 -17.39 12.77 -6.91
CA LEU A 642 -18.79 13.19 -6.89
C LEU A 642 -19.18 13.84 -5.55
N LEU A 643 -18.69 13.31 -4.44
CA LEU A 643 -19.08 13.76 -3.10
C LEU A 643 -18.27 14.96 -2.58
N LEU A 644 -16.97 15.01 -2.88
CA LEU A 644 -16.01 15.92 -2.23
C LEU A 644 -15.22 16.83 -3.20
N ALA A 645 -15.55 16.84 -4.50
CA ALA A 645 -14.91 17.77 -5.44
C ALA A 645 -15.20 19.24 -5.09
N GLY A 646 -16.44 19.57 -4.72
CA GLY A 646 -16.85 20.92 -4.35
C GLY A 646 -16.20 21.40 -3.05
N ASP A 647 -15.67 22.62 -3.05
CA ASP A 647 -14.94 23.22 -1.92
C ASP A 647 -15.78 23.24 -0.63
N ARG A 648 -17.07 23.54 -0.72
CA ARG A 648 -17.99 23.54 0.43
C ARG A 648 -18.08 22.17 1.09
N ASN A 649 -18.37 21.12 0.32
CA ASN A 649 -18.50 19.76 0.83
C ASN A 649 -17.17 19.26 1.41
N ARG A 650 -16.06 19.55 0.72
CA ARG A 650 -14.72 19.20 1.18
C ARG A 650 -14.38 19.85 2.52
N ARG A 651 -14.63 21.15 2.68
CA ARG A 651 -14.43 21.87 3.96
C ARG A 651 -15.28 21.28 5.08
N ARG A 652 -16.56 21.04 4.81
CA ARG A 652 -17.49 20.46 5.81
C ARG A 652 -17.02 19.07 6.27
N TRP A 653 -16.63 18.22 5.32
CA TRP A 653 -16.08 16.90 5.62
C TRP A 653 -14.77 16.97 6.40
N SER A 654 -13.84 17.83 5.98
CA SER A 654 -12.56 18.07 6.67
C SER A 654 -12.77 18.52 8.12
N GLN A 655 -13.68 19.48 8.35
CA GLN A 655 -14.02 19.96 9.69
C GLN A 655 -14.66 18.85 10.55
N LEU A 656 -15.53 18.02 9.96
CA LEU A 656 -16.12 16.89 10.67
C LEU A 656 -15.06 15.88 11.10
N VAL A 657 -14.16 15.48 10.19
CA VAL A 657 -13.04 14.58 10.50
C VAL A 657 -12.17 15.16 11.61
N ALA A 658 -11.81 16.45 11.53
CA ALA A 658 -10.99 17.10 12.53
C ALA A 658 -11.65 17.15 13.91
N ASN A 659 -12.94 17.50 13.98
CA ASN A 659 -13.69 17.55 15.23
C ASN A 659 -13.84 16.17 15.86
N ILE A 660 -14.13 15.13 15.06
CA ILE A 660 -14.20 13.75 15.54
C ILE A 660 -12.84 13.32 16.08
N ALA A 661 -11.77 13.55 15.32
CA ALA A 661 -10.42 13.14 15.70
C ALA A 661 -9.95 13.79 17.01
N LEU A 662 -10.20 15.09 17.20
CA LEU A 662 -9.86 15.80 18.44
C LEU A 662 -10.63 15.25 19.65
N ASN A 663 -11.94 15.02 19.53
CA ASN A 663 -12.75 14.48 20.63
C ASN A 663 -12.40 13.02 20.94
N TYR A 664 -12.17 12.21 19.90
CA TYR A 664 -11.79 10.81 20.08
C TYR A 664 -10.37 10.69 20.64
N ARG A 665 -9.46 11.60 20.29
CA ARG A 665 -8.14 11.71 20.94
C ARG A 665 -8.26 11.91 22.45
N ASP A 666 -9.20 12.74 22.90
CA ASP A 666 -9.46 12.91 24.33
C ASP A 666 -10.04 11.64 24.96
N GLN A 667 -10.89 10.90 24.24
CA GLN A 667 -11.35 9.57 24.67
C GLN A 667 -10.17 8.60 24.83
N VAL A 668 -9.27 8.53 23.84
CA VAL A 668 -8.05 7.71 23.88
C VAL A 668 -7.17 8.09 25.07
N SER A 669 -7.04 9.37 25.39
CA SER A 669 -6.29 9.84 26.57
C SER A 669 -6.88 9.30 27.88
N LEU A 670 -8.21 9.33 28.03
CA LEU A 670 -8.88 8.79 29.21
C LEU A 670 -8.78 7.26 29.28
N ASP A 671 -8.88 6.58 28.15
CA ASP A 671 -8.72 5.13 28.04
C ASP A 671 -7.29 4.70 28.38
N PHE A 672 -6.29 5.47 27.93
CA PHE A 672 -4.89 5.26 28.27
C PHE A 672 -4.62 5.43 29.77
N ASP A 673 -5.23 6.45 30.40
CA ASP A 673 -5.12 6.63 31.85
C ASP A 673 -5.76 5.48 32.63
N CYS A 674 -6.91 4.97 32.19
CA CYS A 674 -7.51 3.75 32.73
C CYS A 674 -6.57 2.55 32.62
N PHE A 675 -5.97 2.35 31.44
CA PHE A 675 -5.06 1.24 31.20
C PHE A 675 -3.80 1.33 32.06
N LYS A 676 -3.16 2.50 32.15
CA LYS A 676 -2.02 2.74 33.04
C LYS A 676 -2.35 2.44 34.50
N GLU A 677 -3.51 2.88 34.98
CA GLU A 677 -3.98 2.63 36.35
C GLU A 677 -4.13 1.12 36.60
N TYR A 678 -4.76 0.40 35.66
CA TYR A 678 -4.87 -1.06 35.69
C TYR A 678 -3.50 -1.76 35.72
N ILE A 679 -2.54 -1.36 34.88
CA ILE A 679 -1.20 -1.97 34.88
C ILE A 679 -0.46 -1.68 36.19
N SER A 680 -0.58 -0.47 36.74
CA SER A 680 0.08 -0.12 38.00
C SER A 680 -0.44 -0.91 39.20
N THR A 681 -1.69 -1.38 39.15
CA THR A 681 -2.38 -2.07 40.25
C THR A 681 -2.32 -3.58 40.10
N SER A 682 -2.56 -4.11 38.90
CA SER A 682 -2.63 -5.54 38.60
C SER A 682 -1.28 -6.16 38.22
N PHE A 683 -0.33 -5.34 37.77
CA PHE A 683 0.96 -5.78 37.24
C PHE A 683 2.14 -4.95 37.79
N PRO A 684 2.32 -4.90 39.12
CA PRO A 684 3.37 -4.09 39.74
C PRO A 684 4.77 -4.52 39.27
N LYS A 685 5.68 -3.54 39.19
CA LYS A 685 7.07 -3.72 38.75
C LYS A 685 7.90 -4.58 39.70
#